data_AF-A0A2V8JU39-F1
#
_entry.id   AF-A0A2V8JU39-F1
#
_cell.length_a   1.000
_cell.length_b   1.000
_cell.length_c   1.000
_cell.angle_alpha   90.00
_cell.angle_beta   90.00
_cell.angle_gamma   90.00
#
_symmetry.space_group_name_H-M   'P 1'
#
loop_
_entity.id
_entity.type
_entity.pdbx_description
1 polymer ?
#
loop_
_entity_poly.entity_id
_entity_poly.type
_entity_poly.pdbx_seq_one_letter_code
_entity_poly.pdbx_strand_id
1 'polypeptide(L)'
;MAGFCSSFAHTATVLAAVTLPVEVVGESGTTASVTVEVPPRSAHDVSSLWMQIHGLSYADMVSVQVNQSVWFSLNNGTVAVAEPGKSYGGIGGGFTTLKVTLLLPADLVVEGANTIRFRFNGTDGTASGFRVVAFNFLKADSSKVLGGNAFAEEHANTWTPPLRDSDSLRAGKELWFNAQLKASAFPNSPQIRAHCADCHAYDGRDLKYFGYSNASIAARSRFHGLSDLEGQQIASYIRALPFASPGRPWNPPYQPGPGLDAQPIANWAAGAGLAWVLDNDSATLAFIFSPNGGRGGRSAEEVAGAPDWSALVTAISINAFRPDGNLNVREVPISLQLPDWNHWLPRVHPLDAWGTAFQNSEFAELYGSVDGPSYAGRNVRAGGSKQSLRGMLASHDLSAMISSGRIVAAFDKWRNARTALLKPYVERGVTWTPDLATKAYSTELWQLVKTWEMTQEFGLEGRGRELFGESGEPRSWFNTIPAATAPAAVNIPNGPSGMGGSALTNEYFNASWYALQVLLNSGNHRHRDRSPVDWLYVIGGFQDLYRETRSPEPARLLVTVIKALQSTDPRIGPQDLTQGWRPNQTVDPTIMVSEEWAPIFQPLSREAKRAITESLLAAWLDKNQQYPVARYFRVGLSENSYAPPSSLGGISGGNVWETAPAFMAAGVSPDVVRKLQKWGADYTDIATRFQYSPKSSTRTKRAVPKKAKENKNEPQKAQ
;
A
#
# COMPACT_ATOMS: atom_id res chain seq x y z
N MET A 1 18.60 -14.68 -76.81
CA MET A 1 17.31 -14.81 -76.09
C MET A 1 17.32 -16.22 -75.48
N ALA A 2 17.13 -16.48 -74.19
CA ALA A 2 16.65 -15.71 -73.06
C ALA A 2 17.42 -16.16 -71.80
N GLY A 3 17.69 -15.23 -70.88
CA GLY A 3 18.35 -15.52 -69.61
C GLY A 3 17.34 -15.92 -68.53
N PHE A 4 17.63 -17.00 -67.81
CA PHE A 4 16.90 -17.43 -66.63
C PHE A 4 17.28 -16.56 -65.43
N CYS A 5 16.33 -15.77 -64.92
CA CYS A 5 16.41 -15.19 -63.58
C CYS A 5 15.73 -16.15 -62.59
N SER A 6 16.52 -16.83 -61.76
CA SER A 6 16.02 -17.50 -60.55
C SER A 6 15.70 -16.45 -59.50
N SER A 7 14.41 -16.26 -59.21
CA SER A 7 13.93 -15.51 -58.05
C SER A 7 14.15 -16.35 -56.78
N PHE A 8 15.13 -15.97 -55.96
CA PHE A 8 15.19 -16.45 -54.58
C PHE A 8 14.05 -15.81 -53.79
N ALA A 9 13.02 -16.60 -53.47
CA ALA A 9 12.01 -16.21 -52.51
C ALA A 9 12.68 -16.17 -51.11
N HIS A 10 12.88 -14.97 -50.57
CA HIS A 10 13.14 -14.81 -49.13
C HIS A 10 11.86 -15.21 -48.39
N THR A 11 11.82 -16.43 -47.87
CA THR A 11 10.90 -16.78 -46.79
C THR A 11 11.29 -15.97 -45.57
N ALA A 12 10.60 -14.85 -45.34
CA ALA A 12 10.73 -14.08 -44.11
C ALA A 12 10.25 -14.96 -42.95
N THR A 13 11.19 -15.45 -42.14
CA THR A 13 10.89 -16.16 -40.90
C THR A 13 10.24 -15.16 -39.95
N VAL A 14 8.93 -15.27 -39.72
CA VAL A 14 8.24 -14.43 -38.75
C VAL A 14 8.70 -14.84 -37.36
N LEU A 15 9.40 -13.95 -36.65
CA LEU A 15 9.79 -14.17 -35.27
C LEU A 15 8.54 -14.20 -34.37
N ALA A 16 8.52 -15.15 -33.44
CA ALA A 16 7.45 -15.27 -32.45
C ALA A 16 7.44 -14.06 -31.50
N ALA A 17 6.26 -13.66 -31.04
CA ALA A 17 6.11 -12.61 -30.04
C ALA A 17 6.90 -12.94 -28.77
N VAL A 18 7.47 -11.92 -28.13
CA VAL A 18 8.18 -12.07 -26.85
C VAL A 18 7.15 -12.30 -25.74
N THR A 19 7.28 -13.43 -25.06
CA THR A 19 6.47 -13.71 -23.86
C THR A 19 6.94 -12.86 -22.69
N LEU A 20 6.02 -12.12 -22.07
CA LEU A 20 6.23 -11.33 -20.87
C LEU A 20 5.59 -12.00 -19.63
N PRO A 21 6.19 -11.82 -18.44
CA PRO A 21 7.44 -11.08 -18.20
C PRO A 21 8.68 -11.87 -18.64
N VAL A 22 9.77 -11.14 -18.94
CA VAL A 22 11.10 -11.78 -19.01
C VAL A 22 11.61 -11.93 -17.57
N GLU A 23 11.54 -13.14 -17.04
CA GLU A 23 12.06 -13.44 -15.70
C GLU A 23 13.57 -13.76 -15.73
N VAL A 24 14.32 -13.11 -14.84
CA VAL A 24 15.74 -13.40 -14.61
C VAL A 24 15.91 -13.73 -13.13
N VAL A 25 15.78 -15.02 -12.81
CA VAL A 25 15.78 -15.54 -11.44
C VAL A 25 16.78 -16.67 -11.28
N GLY A 26 17.60 -16.61 -10.23
CA GLY A 26 18.68 -17.58 -10.04
C GLY A 26 19.89 -16.98 -9.31
N GLU A 27 21.03 -17.60 -9.53
CA GLU A 27 22.32 -17.21 -8.94
C GLU A 27 22.85 -15.91 -9.58
N SER A 28 23.83 -15.29 -8.91
CA SER A 28 24.55 -14.14 -9.44
C SER A 28 25.12 -14.44 -10.83
N GLY A 29 24.87 -13.55 -11.79
CA GLY A 29 25.26 -13.71 -13.19
C GLY A 29 24.21 -14.39 -14.09
N THR A 30 23.06 -14.82 -13.56
CA THR A 30 21.97 -15.39 -14.37
C THR A 30 21.54 -14.41 -15.47
N THR A 31 21.32 -14.92 -16.70
CA THR A 31 20.89 -14.13 -17.85
C THR A 31 19.64 -14.69 -18.51
N ALA A 32 18.87 -13.80 -19.14
CA ALA A 32 17.82 -14.16 -20.11
C ALA A 32 18.00 -13.33 -21.38
N SER A 33 17.54 -13.86 -22.51
CA SER A 33 17.69 -13.23 -23.82
C SER A 33 16.36 -13.29 -24.57
N VAL A 34 16.00 -12.20 -25.24
CA VAL A 34 14.85 -12.11 -26.13
C VAL A 34 15.27 -11.50 -27.46
N THR A 35 14.54 -11.82 -28.53
CA THR A 35 14.75 -11.22 -29.85
C THR A 35 13.48 -10.50 -30.27
N VAL A 36 13.62 -9.28 -30.76
CA VAL A 36 12.51 -8.45 -31.26
C VAL A 36 12.82 -7.98 -32.68
N GLU A 37 11.77 -7.82 -33.48
CA GLU A 37 11.85 -7.29 -34.83
C GLU A 37 11.62 -5.78 -34.83
N VAL A 38 12.62 -5.02 -35.22
CA VAL A 38 12.53 -3.56 -35.40
C VAL A 38 12.09 -3.27 -36.84
N PRO A 39 10.98 -2.55 -37.05
CA PRO A 39 10.49 -2.25 -38.39
C PRO A 39 11.54 -1.54 -39.26
N PRO A 40 11.55 -1.80 -40.59
CA PRO A 40 12.44 -1.10 -41.51
C PRO A 40 12.33 0.42 -41.36
N ARG A 41 13.44 1.14 -41.53
CA ARG A 41 13.59 2.59 -41.39
C ARG A 41 13.31 3.15 -40.00
N SER A 42 13.07 2.31 -38.98
CA SER A 42 12.85 2.78 -37.60
C SER A 42 14.10 2.70 -36.75
N ALA A 43 15.09 1.88 -37.13
CA ALA A 43 16.26 1.59 -36.31
C ALA A 43 17.13 2.84 -36.02
N HIS A 44 17.38 3.67 -37.04
CA HIS A 44 18.16 4.91 -36.89
C HIS A 44 17.45 5.98 -36.04
N ASP A 45 16.14 5.88 -35.85
CA ASP A 45 15.38 6.80 -35.01
C ASP A 45 15.41 6.40 -33.51
N VAL A 46 15.88 5.19 -33.19
CA VAL A 46 15.91 4.68 -31.81
C VAL A 46 16.97 5.43 -31.01
N SER A 47 16.54 6.03 -29.90
CA SER A 47 17.42 6.75 -28.97
C SER A 47 17.57 6.05 -27.62
N SER A 48 16.63 5.18 -27.25
CA SER A 48 16.60 4.60 -25.91
C SER A 48 15.82 3.29 -25.83
N LEU A 49 16.08 2.56 -24.74
CA LEU A 49 15.31 1.38 -24.31
C LEU A 49 14.52 1.75 -23.06
N TRP A 50 13.19 1.74 -23.17
CA TRP A 50 12.27 1.86 -22.04
C TRP A 50 11.92 0.48 -21.49
N MET A 51 11.87 0.36 -20.17
CA MET A 51 11.57 -0.88 -19.47
C MET A 51 10.73 -0.62 -18.24
N GLN A 52 9.79 -1.50 -17.95
CA GLN A 52 9.13 -1.61 -16.65
C GLN A 52 9.69 -2.86 -15.95
N ILE A 53 10.38 -2.66 -14.84
CA ILE A 53 11.14 -3.71 -14.14
C ILE A 53 10.64 -3.85 -12.71
N HIS A 54 10.20 -5.06 -12.36
CA HIS A 54 9.85 -5.47 -11.00
C HIS A 54 11.07 -6.03 -10.26
N GLY A 55 11.28 -5.60 -9.01
CA GLY A 55 12.33 -6.09 -8.14
C GLY A 55 13.67 -5.37 -8.33
N LEU A 56 13.68 -4.12 -8.81
CA LEU A 56 14.90 -3.34 -9.00
C LEU A 56 15.35 -2.67 -7.69
N SER A 57 15.84 -3.47 -6.74
CA SER A 57 15.96 -3.12 -5.32
C SER A 57 17.24 -2.40 -4.91
N TYR A 58 18.28 -2.35 -5.74
CA TYR A 58 19.51 -1.58 -5.47
C TYR A 58 20.26 -1.26 -6.76
N ALA A 59 21.14 -0.26 -6.68
CA ALA A 59 22.00 0.15 -7.79
C ALA A 59 22.84 -1.02 -8.30
N ASP A 60 22.98 -1.13 -9.61
CA ASP A 60 23.82 -2.12 -10.29
C ASP A 60 23.38 -3.58 -10.08
N MET A 61 22.16 -3.81 -9.56
CA MET A 61 21.55 -5.15 -9.47
C MET A 61 21.36 -5.78 -10.86
N VAL A 62 20.99 -4.96 -11.84
CA VAL A 62 20.61 -5.40 -13.20
C VAL A 62 21.55 -4.81 -14.22
N SER A 63 21.90 -5.61 -15.23
CA SER A 63 22.54 -5.11 -16.44
C SER A 63 21.76 -5.52 -17.69
N VAL A 64 21.82 -4.67 -18.72
CA VAL A 64 21.19 -4.90 -20.02
C VAL A 64 22.22 -4.82 -21.12
N GLN A 65 22.10 -5.67 -22.12
CA GLN A 65 22.90 -5.62 -23.35
C GLN A 65 21.96 -5.63 -24.55
N VAL A 66 22.23 -4.78 -25.53
CA VAL A 66 21.51 -4.76 -26.81
C VAL A 66 22.49 -5.18 -27.89
N ASN A 67 22.12 -6.19 -28.68
CA ASN A 67 22.97 -6.81 -29.70
C ASN A 67 24.33 -7.25 -29.15
N GLN A 68 25.42 -6.69 -29.69
CA GLN A 68 26.80 -6.95 -29.26
C GLN A 68 27.39 -5.78 -28.47
N SER A 69 26.56 -4.91 -27.87
CA SER A 69 27.03 -3.80 -27.03
C SER A 69 27.79 -4.28 -25.79
N VAL A 70 28.37 -3.31 -25.08
CA VAL A 70 28.72 -3.49 -23.67
C VAL A 70 27.48 -3.76 -22.82
N TRP A 71 27.66 -4.33 -21.63
CA TRP A 71 26.60 -4.40 -20.61
C TRP A 71 26.43 -3.03 -19.96
N PHE A 72 25.21 -2.50 -19.99
CA PHE A 72 24.82 -1.29 -19.30
C PHE A 72 24.31 -1.66 -17.91
N SER A 73 25.03 -1.27 -16.86
CA SER A 73 24.56 -1.42 -15.48
C SER A 73 23.46 -0.40 -15.16
N LEU A 74 22.37 -0.84 -14.54
CA LEU A 74 21.24 0.02 -14.22
C LEU A 74 21.37 0.59 -12.80
N ASN A 75 21.43 1.91 -12.69
CA ASN A 75 21.38 2.66 -11.44
C ASN A 75 20.76 4.05 -11.70
N ASN A 76 20.48 4.82 -10.64
CA ASN A 76 19.82 6.13 -10.76
C ASN A 76 20.62 7.18 -11.57
N GLY A 77 21.89 6.92 -11.90
CA GLY A 77 22.70 7.75 -12.78
C GLY A 77 22.78 7.29 -14.24
N THR A 78 22.46 6.02 -14.53
CA THR A 78 22.53 5.46 -15.90
C THR A 78 21.18 5.37 -16.59
N VAL A 79 20.09 5.40 -15.84
CA VAL A 79 18.73 5.43 -16.39
C VAL A 79 17.94 6.63 -15.88
N ALA A 80 17.03 7.13 -16.71
CA ALA A 80 15.98 8.04 -16.25
C ALA A 80 14.84 7.21 -15.66
N VAL A 81 14.56 7.40 -14.35
CA VAL A 81 13.39 6.82 -13.68
C VAL A 81 12.19 7.75 -13.89
N ALA A 82 11.05 7.20 -14.30
CA ALA A 82 9.82 7.96 -14.46
C ALA A 82 9.17 8.30 -13.09
N GLU A 83 8.40 9.39 -13.06
CA GLU A 83 7.52 9.67 -11.93
C GLU A 83 6.34 8.67 -11.90
N PRO A 84 5.78 8.37 -10.72
CA PRO A 84 6.21 8.85 -9.39
C PRO A 84 7.44 8.10 -8.84
N GLY A 85 7.86 6.98 -9.42
CA GLY A 85 8.95 6.14 -8.89
C GLY A 85 10.25 6.90 -8.58
N LYS A 86 10.56 7.95 -9.35
CA LYS A 86 11.69 8.85 -9.11
C LYS A 86 11.57 9.63 -7.80
N SER A 87 10.47 10.34 -7.56
CA SER A 87 10.22 11.04 -6.28
C SER A 87 10.18 10.10 -5.07
N TYR A 88 9.91 8.82 -5.28
CA TYR A 88 9.97 7.77 -4.26
C TYR A 88 11.34 7.09 -4.13
N GLY A 89 12.42 7.74 -4.59
CA GLY A 89 13.80 7.31 -4.39
C GLY A 89 14.42 6.53 -5.56
N GLY A 90 13.65 6.26 -6.61
CA GLY A 90 14.12 5.51 -7.78
C GLY A 90 14.55 4.09 -7.43
N ILE A 91 15.64 3.62 -8.03
CA ILE A 91 16.20 2.29 -7.79
C ILE A 91 16.63 2.18 -6.31
N GLY A 92 16.07 1.20 -5.61
CA GLY A 92 16.22 1.02 -4.15
C GLY A 92 15.35 1.93 -3.28
N GLY A 93 14.44 2.70 -3.90
CA GLY A 93 13.42 3.49 -3.22
C GLY A 93 12.22 2.67 -2.75
N GLY A 94 11.09 3.35 -2.53
CA GLY A 94 9.84 2.72 -2.07
C GLY A 94 9.17 1.83 -3.12
N PHE A 95 9.16 2.26 -4.38
CA PHE A 95 8.49 1.53 -5.47
C PHE A 95 9.31 0.32 -5.89
N THR A 96 8.65 -0.84 -5.96
CA THR A 96 9.30 -2.12 -6.33
C THR A 96 9.27 -2.38 -7.83
N THR A 97 8.25 -1.86 -8.52
CA THR A 97 8.20 -1.86 -9.98
C THR A 97 8.41 -0.45 -10.51
N LEU A 98 9.49 -0.27 -11.27
CA LEU A 98 9.92 1.02 -11.81
C LEU A 98 9.82 1.04 -13.33
N LYS A 99 9.37 2.17 -13.88
CA LYS A 99 9.51 2.51 -15.30
C LYS A 99 10.82 3.27 -15.48
N VAL A 100 11.75 2.73 -16.27
CA VAL A 100 13.10 3.27 -16.48
C VAL A 100 13.42 3.38 -17.97
N THR A 101 14.21 4.38 -18.33
CA THR A 101 14.66 4.61 -19.71
C THR A 101 16.18 4.67 -19.75
N LEU A 102 16.79 3.75 -20.50
CA LEU A 102 18.23 3.70 -20.77
C LEU A 102 18.52 4.35 -22.12
N LEU A 103 19.36 5.38 -22.15
CA LEU A 103 19.84 5.97 -23.40
C LEU A 103 20.76 4.97 -24.12
N LEU A 104 20.59 4.83 -25.43
CA LEU A 104 21.40 3.95 -26.26
C LEU A 104 22.31 4.78 -27.17
N PRO A 105 23.55 4.33 -27.44
CA PRO A 105 24.37 4.88 -28.50
C PRO A 105 23.66 4.80 -29.86
N ALA A 106 23.93 5.78 -30.73
CA ALA A 106 23.44 5.77 -32.10
C ALA A 106 23.85 4.48 -32.84
N ASP A 107 23.01 4.02 -33.75
CA ASP A 107 23.21 2.85 -34.60
C ASP A 107 23.42 1.52 -33.85
N LEU A 108 23.16 1.48 -32.53
CA LEU A 108 23.24 0.23 -31.77
C LEU A 108 22.09 -0.74 -32.11
N VAL A 109 20.91 -0.18 -32.42
CA VAL A 109 19.74 -0.93 -32.88
C VAL A 109 19.78 -0.99 -34.40
N VAL A 110 19.55 -2.17 -34.95
CA VAL A 110 19.58 -2.43 -36.41
C VAL A 110 18.19 -2.67 -36.95
N GLU A 111 18.00 -2.59 -38.26
CA GLU A 111 16.74 -3.03 -38.89
C GLU A 111 16.58 -4.55 -38.76
N GLY A 112 15.34 -5.01 -38.50
CA GLY A 112 15.03 -6.41 -38.30
C GLY A 112 15.39 -6.93 -36.90
N ALA A 113 15.98 -8.12 -36.83
CA ALA A 113 16.22 -8.83 -35.58
C ALA A 113 17.23 -8.10 -34.67
N ASN A 114 16.79 -7.78 -33.45
CA ASN A 114 17.64 -7.26 -32.37
C ASN A 114 17.55 -8.17 -31.15
N THR A 115 18.69 -8.51 -30.57
CA THR A 115 18.74 -9.30 -29.34
C THR A 115 18.89 -8.39 -28.13
N ILE A 116 18.03 -8.56 -27.12
CA ILE A 116 18.17 -7.87 -25.83
C ILE A 116 18.45 -8.94 -24.78
N ARG A 117 19.53 -8.75 -24.00
CA ARG A 117 19.90 -9.63 -22.89
C ARG A 117 19.79 -8.87 -21.59
N PHE A 118 19.28 -9.56 -20.58
CA PHE A 118 19.11 -9.07 -19.23
C PHE A 118 19.94 -9.94 -18.29
N ARG A 119 20.61 -9.34 -17.31
CA ARG A 119 21.46 -10.05 -16.34
C ARG A 119 21.14 -9.62 -14.93
N PHE A 120 20.97 -10.60 -14.04
CA PHE A 120 20.98 -10.40 -12.59
C PHE A 120 22.43 -10.45 -12.13
N ASN A 121 23.01 -9.32 -11.75
CA ASN A 121 24.44 -9.22 -11.47
C ASN A 121 24.83 -9.98 -10.19
N GLY A 122 23.99 -9.91 -9.16
CA GLY A 122 24.17 -10.68 -7.95
C GLY A 122 23.29 -10.20 -6.83
N THR A 123 23.18 -10.99 -5.76
CA THR A 123 22.33 -10.76 -4.59
C THR A 123 22.97 -9.84 -3.54
N ASP A 124 22.16 -9.05 -2.85
CA ASP A 124 22.49 -8.33 -1.61
C ASP A 124 22.25 -9.18 -0.34
N GLY A 125 21.88 -10.47 -0.50
CA GLY A 125 21.43 -11.34 0.57
C GLY A 125 19.91 -11.34 0.77
N THR A 126 19.15 -10.61 -0.05
CA THR A 126 17.69 -10.61 -0.06
C THR A 126 17.13 -10.94 -1.45
N ALA A 127 17.65 -10.29 -2.49
CA ALA A 127 17.13 -10.45 -3.86
C ALA A 127 17.61 -11.77 -4.50
N SER A 128 16.75 -12.42 -5.27
CA SER A 128 17.06 -13.66 -6.00
C SER A 128 16.74 -13.57 -7.50
N GLY A 129 16.64 -12.35 -8.02
CA GLY A 129 16.27 -12.06 -9.40
C GLY A 129 15.33 -10.87 -9.54
N PHE A 130 14.89 -10.62 -10.78
CA PHE A 130 13.97 -9.56 -11.17
C PHE A 130 13.11 -9.99 -12.37
N ARG A 131 12.16 -9.14 -12.76
CA ARG A 131 11.30 -9.37 -13.93
C ARG A 131 11.19 -8.12 -14.78
N VAL A 132 11.34 -8.26 -16.09
CA VAL A 132 10.98 -7.21 -17.04
C VAL A 132 9.54 -7.46 -17.45
N VAL A 133 8.61 -6.67 -16.92
CA VAL A 133 7.17 -6.85 -17.13
C VAL A 133 6.67 -6.15 -18.39
N ALA A 134 7.42 -5.16 -18.89
CA ALA A 134 7.21 -4.54 -20.19
C ALA A 134 8.51 -3.89 -20.68
N PHE A 135 8.71 -3.78 -21.99
CA PHE A 135 9.78 -2.97 -22.57
C PHE A 135 9.44 -2.49 -23.99
N ASN A 136 10.13 -1.47 -24.47
CA ASN A 136 10.05 -1.01 -25.86
C ASN A 136 11.28 -0.17 -26.23
N PHE A 137 11.66 -0.14 -27.51
CA PHE A 137 12.57 0.89 -27.99
C PHE A 137 11.80 2.19 -28.20
N LEU A 138 12.38 3.31 -27.81
CA LEU A 138 11.77 4.62 -28.01
C LEU A 138 12.58 5.44 -29.01
N LYS A 139 11.84 6.20 -29.83
CA LYS A 139 12.42 7.29 -30.62
C LYS A 139 12.69 8.52 -29.74
N ALA A 140 13.37 9.51 -30.29
CA ALA A 140 13.68 10.76 -29.58
C ALA A 140 12.43 11.52 -29.08
N ASP A 141 11.27 11.33 -29.73
CA ASP A 141 9.97 11.89 -29.31
C ASP A 141 9.22 11.01 -28.29
N SER A 142 9.87 9.96 -27.76
CA SER A 142 9.31 8.96 -26.84
C SER A 142 8.24 8.04 -27.44
N SER A 143 8.04 8.05 -28.77
CA SER A 143 7.15 7.08 -29.42
C SER A 143 7.74 5.67 -29.37
N LYS A 144 6.87 4.69 -29.06
CA LYS A 144 7.20 3.25 -29.02
C LYS A 144 7.44 2.74 -30.45
N VAL A 145 8.52 1.98 -30.66
CA VAL A 145 8.90 1.42 -31.96
C VAL A 145 8.30 0.04 -32.21
N LEU A 146 8.20 -0.79 -31.17
CA LEU A 146 7.63 -2.13 -31.26
C LEU A 146 6.11 -2.07 -31.09
N GLY A 147 5.37 -2.66 -32.03
CA GLY A 147 3.91 -2.79 -31.97
C GLY A 147 3.46 -3.77 -30.88
N GLY A 148 2.18 -3.71 -30.48
CA GLY A 148 1.63 -4.57 -29.42
C GLY A 148 1.70 -6.07 -29.74
N ASN A 149 1.68 -6.45 -31.01
CA ASN A 149 1.85 -7.83 -31.48
C ASN A 149 3.28 -8.39 -31.31
N ALA A 150 4.25 -7.54 -30.94
CA ALA A 150 5.60 -7.99 -30.59
C ALA A 150 5.65 -8.69 -29.23
N PHE A 151 4.57 -8.62 -28.43
CA PHE A 151 4.51 -9.14 -27.08
C PHE A 151 3.30 -10.06 -26.87
N ALA A 152 3.47 -11.05 -26.01
CA ALA A 152 2.40 -11.90 -25.51
C ALA A 152 2.52 -12.01 -23.99
N GLU A 153 1.40 -12.00 -23.26
CA GLU A 153 1.39 -12.16 -21.81
C GLU A 153 1.33 -13.64 -21.43
N GLU A 154 2.16 -14.02 -20.45
CA GLU A 154 2.10 -15.36 -19.88
C GLU A 154 0.92 -15.51 -18.91
N HIS A 155 0.16 -16.61 -19.07
CA HIS A 155 -0.97 -16.91 -18.22
C HIS A 155 -0.62 -17.97 -17.16
N ALA A 156 -0.48 -17.55 -15.90
CA ALA A 156 -0.11 -18.46 -14.80
C ALA A 156 -1.02 -19.70 -14.63
N ASN A 157 -2.29 -19.60 -15.05
CA ASN A 157 -3.23 -20.72 -15.01
C ASN A 157 -2.90 -21.86 -16.00
N THR A 158 -2.03 -21.63 -16.99
CA THR A 158 -1.62 -22.67 -17.96
C THR A 158 -0.39 -23.44 -17.51
N TRP A 159 0.25 -23.05 -16.41
CA TRP A 159 1.46 -23.71 -15.92
C TRP A 159 1.16 -25.09 -15.36
N THR A 160 1.92 -26.08 -15.82
CA THR A 160 1.88 -27.44 -15.27
C THR A 160 2.99 -27.65 -14.25
N PRO A 161 2.84 -28.62 -13.32
CA PRO A 161 3.94 -29.08 -12.47
C PRO A 161 5.17 -29.46 -13.31
N PRO A 162 6.40 -29.04 -12.92
CA PRO A 162 7.61 -29.47 -13.60
C PRO A 162 7.87 -30.98 -13.44
N LEU A 163 7.48 -31.56 -12.29
CA LEU A 163 7.46 -33.01 -12.03
C LEU A 163 6.03 -33.43 -11.76
N ARG A 164 5.59 -34.53 -12.39
CA ARG A 164 4.16 -34.95 -12.39
C ARG A 164 3.88 -36.24 -11.63
N ASP A 165 4.92 -36.96 -11.22
CA ASP A 165 4.78 -38.19 -10.46
C ASP A 165 4.38 -37.91 -9.01
N SER A 166 3.62 -38.82 -8.41
CA SER A 166 3.09 -38.67 -7.05
C SER A 166 4.18 -38.57 -5.99
N ASP A 167 5.34 -39.17 -6.23
CA ASP A 167 6.45 -39.17 -5.28
C ASP A 167 7.10 -37.79 -5.21
N SER A 168 7.33 -37.14 -6.35
CA SER A 168 7.81 -35.76 -6.41
C SER A 168 6.85 -34.75 -5.77
N LEU A 169 5.53 -34.91 -5.97
CA LEU A 169 4.54 -34.04 -5.32
C LEU A 169 4.54 -34.23 -3.80
N ARG A 170 4.66 -35.47 -3.33
CA ARG A 170 4.76 -35.81 -1.91
C ARG A 170 6.06 -35.29 -1.29
N ALA A 171 7.19 -35.45 -1.97
CA ALA A 171 8.48 -34.91 -1.54
C ALA A 171 8.45 -33.38 -1.47
N GLY A 172 7.85 -32.73 -2.47
CA GLY A 172 7.67 -31.27 -2.49
C GLY A 172 6.86 -30.76 -1.30
N LYS A 173 5.78 -31.48 -0.96
CA LYS A 173 4.99 -31.19 0.25
C LYS A 173 5.81 -31.37 1.52
N GLU A 174 6.57 -32.46 1.63
CA GLU A 174 7.41 -32.72 2.80
C GLU A 174 8.46 -31.62 3.00
N LEU A 175 9.15 -31.22 1.92
CA LEU A 175 10.11 -30.12 1.95
C LEU A 175 9.46 -28.80 2.35
N TRP A 176 8.25 -28.50 1.85
CA TRP A 176 7.52 -27.28 2.19
C TRP A 176 7.30 -27.13 3.71
N PHE A 177 7.01 -28.24 4.39
CA PHE A 177 6.73 -28.24 5.82
C PHE A 177 7.96 -28.45 6.71
N ASN A 178 8.99 -29.16 6.24
CA ASN A 178 10.03 -29.68 7.12
C ASN A 178 11.47 -29.40 6.64
N ALA A 179 11.69 -28.77 5.49
CA ALA A 179 13.04 -28.55 4.98
C ALA A 179 13.87 -27.65 5.93
N GLN A 180 15.15 -28.01 6.10
CA GLN A 180 16.11 -27.14 6.78
C GLN A 180 16.57 -26.05 5.80
N LEU A 181 16.29 -24.78 6.13
CA LEU A 181 16.57 -23.64 5.26
C LEU A 181 17.77 -22.82 5.76
N LYS A 182 18.32 -21.98 4.86
CA LYS A 182 19.31 -20.94 5.14
C LYS A 182 18.76 -19.56 4.84
N ALA A 183 19.22 -18.53 5.57
CA ALA A 183 18.74 -17.15 5.42
C ALA A 183 19.00 -16.55 4.02
N SER A 184 20.08 -16.96 3.35
CA SER A 184 20.50 -16.46 2.04
C SER A 184 21.40 -17.45 1.30
N ALA A 185 21.68 -17.13 0.03
CA ALA A 185 22.60 -17.87 -0.82
C ALA A 185 24.09 -17.65 -0.47
N PHE A 186 24.42 -16.75 0.46
CA PHE A 186 25.82 -16.47 0.79
C PHE A 186 26.51 -17.64 1.51
N PRO A 187 27.84 -17.80 1.33
CA PRO A 187 28.62 -18.73 2.13
C PRO A 187 28.43 -18.46 3.63
N ASN A 188 28.27 -19.53 4.42
CA ASN A 188 28.06 -19.46 5.88
C ASN A 188 26.79 -18.71 6.33
N SER A 189 25.79 -18.56 5.44
CA SER A 189 24.51 -17.99 5.82
C SER A 189 23.87 -18.76 7.00
N PRO A 190 23.30 -18.08 8.00
CA PRO A 190 22.65 -18.72 9.15
C PRO A 190 21.54 -19.69 8.72
N GLN A 191 21.37 -20.76 9.49
CA GLN A 191 20.22 -21.64 9.39
C GLN A 191 18.95 -20.93 9.88
N ILE A 192 17.83 -21.20 9.22
CA ILE A 192 16.50 -20.75 9.65
C ILE A 192 15.85 -21.92 10.40
N ARG A 193 15.23 -21.62 11.55
CA ARG A 193 14.43 -22.57 12.33
C ARG A 193 13.03 -22.75 11.78
N ALA A 194 12.46 -21.70 11.20
CA ALA A 194 11.21 -21.76 10.46
C ALA A 194 11.36 -22.49 9.11
N HIS A 195 10.24 -23.04 8.64
CA HIS A 195 10.10 -23.68 7.33
C HIS A 195 9.31 -22.79 6.36
N CYS A 196 9.15 -23.21 5.10
CA CYS A 196 8.41 -22.42 4.10
C CYS A 196 6.97 -22.12 4.55
N ALA A 197 6.28 -23.13 5.10
CA ALA A 197 4.91 -23.04 5.61
C ALA A 197 4.73 -22.05 6.79
N ASP A 198 5.81 -21.72 7.51
CA ASP A 198 5.76 -20.79 8.63
C ASP A 198 5.69 -19.33 8.16
N CYS A 199 6.43 -18.99 7.09
CA CYS A 199 6.49 -17.64 6.52
C CYS A 199 5.38 -17.36 5.49
N HIS A 200 5.03 -18.35 4.67
CA HIS A 200 4.02 -18.26 3.61
C HIS A 200 2.63 -18.64 4.13
N ALA A 201 1.61 -18.65 3.26
CA ALA A 201 0.36 -19.31 3.62
C ALA A 201 0.65 -20.80 3.94
N TYR A 202 -0.04 -21.36 4.92
CA TYR A 202 0.28 -22.68 5.50
C TYR A 202 0.49 -23.78 4.45
N ASP A 203 -0.36 -23.84 3.43
CA ASP A 203 -0.28 -24.82 2.34
C ASP A 203 0.53 -24.35 1.12
N GLY A 204 0.98 -23.09 1.11
CA GLY A 204 1.65 -22.44 -0.01
C GLY A 204 0.71 -21.89 -1.08
N ARG A 205 -0.60 -21.79 -0.81
CA ARG A 205 -1.58 -21.26 -1.78
C ARG A 205 -1.27 -19.85 -2.24
N ASP A 206 -0.59 -19.04 -1.42
CA ASP A 206 -0.19 -17.68 -1.79
C ASP A 206 0.74 -17.66 -3.01
N LEU A 207 1.71 -18.59 -3.07
CA LEU A 207 2.60 -18.72 -4.23
C LEU A 207 1.85 -19.07 -5.50
N LYS A 208 0.80 -19.91 -5.41
CA LYS A 208 -0.08 -20.21 -6.53
C LYS A 208 -1.00 -19.03 -6.87
N TYR A 209 -1.62 -18.43 -5.87
CA TYR A 209 -2.58 -17.34 -5.99
C TYR A 209 -1.97 -16.13 -6.71
N PHE A 210 -0.80 -15.69 -6.26
CA PHE A 210 -0.07 -14.57 -6.84
C PHE A 210 0.78 -14.99 -8.04
N GLY A 211 0.64 -16.22 -8.55
CA GLY A 211 1.26 -16.62 -9.81
C GLY A 211 2.79 -16.53 -9.83
N TYR A 212 3.47 -16.93 -8.74
CA TYR A 212 4.93 -17.10 -8.79
C TYR A 212 5.26 -18.27 -9.71
N SER A 213 6.16 -18.09 -10.68
CA SER A 213 6.51 -19.11 -11.68
C SER A 213 7.25 -20.32 -11.09
N ASN A 214 7.31 -21.42 -11.85
CA ASN A 214 8.10 -22.59 -11.45
C ASN A 214 9.59 -22.23 -11.28
N ALA A 215 10.11 -21.40 -12.18
CA ALA A 215 11.49 -20.92 -12.13
C ALA A 215 11.74 -20.07 -10.87
N SER A 216 10.82 -19.16 -10.53
CA SER A 216 10.94 -18.33 -9.34
C SER A 216 10.89 -19.15 -8.05
N ILE A 217 10.01 -20.16 -7.97
CA ILE A 217 9.93 -21.04 -6.79
C ILE A 217 11.24 -21.83 -6.65
N ALA A 218 11.69 -22.49 -7.72
CA ALA A 218 12.92 -23.29 -7.68
C ALA A 218 14.16 -22.44 -7.37
N ALA A 219 14.29 -21.26 -7.99
CA ALA A 219 15.39 -20.32 -7.72
C ALA A 219 15.39 -19.85 -6.25
N ARG A 220 14.21 -19.57 -5.68
CA ARG A 220 14.11 -19.16 -4.27
C ARG A 220 14.36 -20.32 -3.31
N SER A 221 13.98 -21.56 -3.66
CA SER A 221 14.36 -22.75 -2.90
C SER A 221 15.88 -22.92 -2.85
N ARG A 222 16.57 -22.76 -3.99
CA ARG A 222 18.05 -22.77 -4.04
C ARG A 222 18.67 -21.68 -3.21
N PHE A 223 18.12 -20.47 -3.27
CA PHE A 223 18.55 -19.36 -2.43
C PHE A 223 18.50 -19.70 -0.93
N HIS A 224 17.54 -20.54 -0.51
CA HIS A 224 17.42 -21.03 0.86
C HIS A 224 18.18 -22.34 1.14
N GLY A 225 19.10 -22.74 0.25
CA GLY A 225 20.04 -23.84 0.46
C GLY A 225 19.56 -25.21 0.00
N LEU A 226 18.43 -25.29 -0.72
CA LEU A 226 17.93 -26.53 -1.32
C LEU A 226 18.56 -26.78 -2.70
N SER A 227 18.50 -28.02 -3.17
CA SER A 227 18.90 -28.40 -4.53
C SER A 227 17.87 -27.99 -5.58
N ASP A 228 18.27 -28.02 -6.86
CA ASP A 228 17.35 -27.79 -7.99
C ASP A 228 16.18 -28.78 -8.01
N LEU A 229 16.45 -30.06 -7.73
CA LEU A 229 15.43 -31.09 -7.70
C LEU A 229 14.39 -30.80 -6.60
N GLU A 230 14.85 -30.49 -5.40
CA GLU A 230 13.98 -30.14 -4.27
C GLU A 230 13.14 -28.89 -4.58
N GLY A 231 13.73 -27.88 -5.23
CA GLY A 231 13.01 -26.71 -5.72
C GLY A 231 11.92 -27.05 -6.75
N GLN A 232 12.21 -27.94 -7.70
CA GLN A 232 11.23 -28.42 -8.67
C GLN A 232 10.11 -29.25 -8.01
N GLN A 233 10.44 -30.05 -6.99
CA GLN A 233 9.45 -30.81 -6.22
C GLN A 233 8.51 -29.86 -5.48
N ILE A 234 9.02 -28.83 -4.80
CA ILE A 234 8.20 -27.80 -4.16
C ILE A 234 7.32 -27.09 -5.20
N ALA A 235 7.89 -26.64 -6.33
CA ALA A 235 7.11 -26.01 -7.39
C ALA A 235 5.99 -26.94 -7.91
N SER A 236 6.24 -28.24 -8.03
CA SER A 236 5.25 -29.25 -8.44
C SER A 236 4.12 -29.38 -7.44
N TYR A 237 4.44 -29.45 -6.14
CA TYR A 237 3.45 -29.44 -5.06
C TYR A 237 2.57 -28.18 -5.11
N ILE A 238 3.17 -26.99 -5.20
CA ILE A 238 2.42 -25.73 -5.27
C ILE A 238 1.48 -25.70 -6.48
N ARG A 239 1.93 -26.16 -7.65
CA ARG A 239 1.07 -26.22 -8.85
C ARG A 239 -0.11 -27.16 -8.70
N ALA A 240 0.05 -28.25 -7.96
CA ALA A 240 -1.00 -29.24 -7.74
C ALA A 240 -2.11 -28.77 -6.78
N LEU A 241 -1.93 -27.67 -6.05
CA LEU A 241 -2.96 -27.14 -5.14
C LEU A 241 -4.25 -26.75 -5.89
N PRO A 242 -5.45 -26.94 -5.33
CA PRO A 242 -6.73 -26.75 -6.03
C PRO A 242 -7.19 -25.28 -6.07
N PHE A 243 -6.27 -24.34 -6.30
CA PHE A 243 -6.56 -22.90 -6.38
C PHE A 243 -6.27 -22.35 -7.79
N ALA A 244 -6.94 -21.26 -8.16
CA ALA A 244 -6.61 -20.48 -9.34
C ALA A 244 -5.39 -19.54 -9.07
N SER A 245 -4.84 -18.96 -10.14
CA SER A 245 -3.77 -17.96 -10.09
C SER A 245 -4.25 -16.61 -10.62
N PRO A 246 -5.14 -15.90 -9.88
CA PRO A 246 -5.68 -14.62 -10.33
C PRO A 246 -4.65 -13.48 -10.27
N GLY A 247 -3.66 -13.55 -9.38
CA GLY A 247 -2.67 -12.51 -9.15
C GLY A 247 -1.39 -12.66 -9.98
N ARG A 248 -0.48 -11.70 -9.77
CA ARG A 248 0.92 -11.74 -10.24
C ARG A 248 1.84 -11.22 -9.14
N PRO A 249 3.12 -11.67 -9.06
CA PRO A 249 4.01 -11.26 -7.98
C PRO A 249 4.35 -9.77 -7.97
N TRP A 250 4.22 -9.09 -9.11
CA TRP A 250 4.47 -7.66 -9.29
C TRP A 250 3.21 -6.80 -9.16
N ASN A 251 2.02 -7.40 -9.11
CA ASN A 251 0.77 -6.68 -8.92
C ASN A 251 0.48 -6.58 -7.42
N PRO A 252 0.40 -5.36 -6.85
CA PRO A 252 0.13 -5.23 -5.43
C PRO A 252 -1.24 -5.76 -5.02
N PRO A 253 -1.33 -6.55 -3.94
CA PRO A 253 -2.61 -6.97 -3.41
C PRO A 253 -3.52 -5.77 -3.14
N TYR A 254 -4.77 -5.86 -3.61
CA TYR A 254 -5.79 -4.80 -3.48
C TYR A 254 -5.43 -3.44 -4.08
N GLN A 255 -4.45 -3.34 -5.00
CA GLN A 255 -4.21 -2.11 -5.74
C GLN A 255 -5.56 -1.61 -6.31
N PRO A 256 -6.03 -0.40 -5.95
CA PRO A 256 -7.36 0.04 -6.34
C PRO A 256 -7.38 0.42 -7.81
N GLY A 257 -8.55 0.27 -8.42
CA GLY A 257 -8.79 0.63 -9.81
C GLY A 257 -10.13 0.09 -10.30
N PRO A 258 -10.62 0.61 -11.45
CA PRO A 258 -11.90 0.22 -12.00
C PRO A 258 -12.02 -1.29 -12.23
N GLY A 259 -13.14 -1.86 -11.77
CA GLY A 259 -13.48 -3.27 -11.91
C GLY A 259 -12.96 -4.17 -10.77
N LEU A 260 -12.27 -3.64 -9.77
CA LEU A 260 -11.75 -4.44 -8.64
C LEU A 260 -12.89 -5.11 -7.85
N ASP A 261 -13.94 -4.37 -7.52
CA ASP A 261 -15.11 -4.89 -6.80
C ASP A 261 -16.06 -5.68 -7.71
N ALA A 262 -15.84 -5.69 -9.03
CA ALA A 262 -16.55 -6.55 -9.98
C ALA A 262 -15.93 -7.96 -10.09
N GLN A 263 -14.67 -8.14 -9.69
CA GLN A 263 -14.01 -9.46 -9.70
C GLN A 263 -14.71 -10.46 -8.76
N PRO A 264 -14.66 -11.79 -8.98
CA PRO A 264 -15.07 -12.75 -7.97
C PRO A 264 -14.36 -12.49 -6.62
N ILE A 265 -15.02 -12.75 -5.49
CA ILE A 265 -14.43 -12.47 -4.16
C ILE A 265 -13.08 -13.19 -3.97
N ALA A 266 -12.98 -14.43 -4.46
CA ALA A 266 -11.73 -15.20 -4.45
C ALA A 266 -10.58 -14.52 -5.22
N ASN A 267 -10.86 -13.60 -6.14
CA ASN A 267 -9.86 -12.89 -6.92
C ASN A 267 -9.59 -11.47 -6.39
N TRP A 268 -10.29 -11.03 -5.35
CA TRP A 268 -10.24 -9.63 -4.91
C TRP A 268 -8.84 -9.21 -4.45
N ALA A 269 -8.14 -10.10 -3.74
CA ALA A 269 -6.78 -9.85 -3.28
C ALA A 269 -5.75 -9.74 -4.41
N ALA A 270 -6.06 -10.14 -5.65
CA ALA A 270 -5.17 -9.96 -6.80
C ALA A 270 -4.98 -8.47 -7.16
N GLY A 271 -5.88 -7.59 -6.72
CA GLY A 271 -5.86 -6.16 -7.03
C GLY A 271 -6.20 -5.86 -8.49
N ALA A 272 -6.33 -4.58 -8.82
CA ALA A 272 -6.50 -4.12 -10.19
C ALA A 272 -5.18 -4.21 -11.00
N GLY A 273 -4.05 -4.35 -10.31
CA GLY A 273 -2.72 -4.53 -10.90
C GLY A 273 -2.00 -3.24 -11.25
N LEU A 274 -0.74 -3.36 -11.72
CA LEU A 274 0.12 -2.21 -12.03
C LEU A 274 -0.41 -1.31 -13.14
N ALA A 275 -1.26 -1.84 -14.02
CA ALA A 275 -1.94 -1.07 -15.06
C ALA A 275 -2.90 0.00 -14.52
N TRP A 276 -3.13 0.04 -13.19
CA TRP A 276 -3.92 1.04 -12.48
C TRP A 276 -3.13 1.83 -11.43
N VAL A 277 -1.81 1.68 -11.40
CA VAL A 277 -0.93 2.62 -10.71
C VAL A 277 -0.73 3.82 -11.64
N LEU A 278 -1.29 4.97 -11.26
CA LEU A 278 -1.30 6.16 -12.10
C LEU A 278 0.08 6.82 -12.15
N ASP A 279 0.48 7.33 -13.31
CA ASP A 279 1.74 8.08 -13.47
C ASP A 279 1.66 9.50 -12.86
N ASN A 280 0.45 9.96 -12.52
CA ASN A 280 0.20 11.27 -11.91
C ASN A 280 -0.96 11.19 -10.92
N ASP A 281 -0.76 11.69 -9.69
CA ASP A 281 -1.79 11.75 -8.66
C ASP A 281 -3.06 12.48 -9.13
N SER A 282 -2.93 13.59 -9.87
CA SER A 282 -4.08 14.40 -10.32
C SER A 282 -5.03 13.66 -11.27
N ALA A 283 -4.57 12.58 -11.92
CA ALA A 283 -5.44 11.74 -12.75
C ALA A 283 -6.51 11.00 -11.92
N THR A 284 -6.28 10.81 -10.61
CA THR A 284 -7.25 10.26 -9.65
C THR A 284 -8.55 11.08 -9.60
N LEU A 285 -8.49 12.41 -9.78
CA LEU A 285 -9.64 13.31 -9.65
C LEU A 285 -10.81 12.93 -10.57
N ALA A 286 -10.51 12.42 -11.77
CA ALA A 286 -11.54 11.98 -12.71
C ALA A 286 -12.36 10.80 -12.19
N PHE A 287 -11.76 9.94 -11.36
CA PHE A 287 -12.42 8.78 -10.76
C PHE A 287 -13.23 9.16 -9.52
N ILE A 288 -12.89 10.28 -8.87
CA ILE A 288 -13.67 10.85 -7.77
C ILE A 288 -14.91 11.57 -8.31
N PHE A 289 -14.75 12.45 -9.29
CA PHE A 289 -15.81 13.37 -9.73
C PHE A 289 -16.56 12.95 -11.00
N SER A 290 -16.03 12.00 -11.77
CA SER A 290 -16.67 11.50 -13.00
C SER A 290 -16.61 9.97 -13.13
N PRO A 291 -17.05 9.20 -12.10
CA PRO A 291 -16.89 7.75 -12.07
C PRO A 291 -17.61 7.02 -13.23
N ASN A 292 -18.69 7.60 -13.78
CA ASN A 292 -19.47 7.02 -14.88
C ASN A 292 -19.10 7.56 -16.27
N GLY A 293 -18.02 8.33 -16.40
CA GLY A 293 -17.65 9.05 -17.64
C GLY A 293 -17.14 8.17 -18.80
N GLY A 294 -17.52 6.89 -18.87
CA GLY A 294 -17.11 5.98 -19.96
C GLY A 294 -15.62 5.62 -19.97
N ARG A 295 -14.91 5.78 -18.83
CA ARG A 295 -13.50 5.39 -18.67
C ARG A 295 -13.32 3.92 -18.28
N GLY A 296 -14.42 3.20 -18.07
CA GLY A 296 -14.40 1.74 -17.88
C GLY A 296 -13.87 1.07 -19.14
N GLY A 297 -12.67 0.50 -19.06
CA GLY A 297 -12.00 -0.17 -20.17
C GLY A 297 -10.78 0.56 -20.75
N ARG A 298 -10.40 1.75 -20.24
CA ARG A 298 -9.16 2.43 -20.61
C ARG A 298 -8.06 2.22 -19.57
N SER A 299 -6.85 1.82 -19.95
CA SER A 299 -5.75 1.56 -18.97
C SER A 299 -5.23 2.85 -18.33
N ALA A 300 -4.46 2.78 -17.22
CA ALA A 300 -3.82 3.98 -16.66
C ALA A 300 -2.92 4.70 -17.67
N GLU A 301 -2.30 3.99 -18.62
CA GLU A 301 -1.50 4.59 -19.69
C GLU A 301 -2.35 5.46 -20.62
N GLU A 302 -3.62 5.10 -20.85
CA GLU A 302 -4.57 5.87 -21.65
C GLU A 302 -5.20 7.04 -20.88
N VAL A 303 -5.09 7.01 -19.55
CA VAL A 303 -5.57 8.07 -18.63
C VAL A 303 -4.40 8.93 -18.11
N ALA A 304 -3.16 8.65 -18.52
CA ALA A 304 -1.92 9.27 -18.04
C ALA A 304 -1.72 10.76 -18.41
N GLY A 305 -2.62 11.33 -19.23
CA GLY A 305 -2.60 12.74 -19.58
C GLY A 305 -2.96 13.67 -18.42
N ALA A 306 -2.55 14.94 -18.52
CA ALA A 306 -3.04 15.98 -17.63
C ALA A 306 -4.57 16.01 -17.67
N PRO A 307 -5.24 16.17 -16.51
CA PRO A 307 -6.70 16.16 -16.49
C PRO A 307 -7.24 17.31 -17.35
N ASP A 308 -8.31 17.04 -18.10
CA ASP A 308 -9.15 18.09 -18.68
C ASP A 308 -9.81 18.85 -17.53
N TRP A 309 -9.16 19.94 -17.10
CA TRP A 309 -9.59 20.75 -15.98
C TRP A 309 -10.97 21.36 -16.21
N SER A 310 -11.33 21.69 -17.46
CA SER A 310 -12.64 22.25 -17.78
C SER A 310 -13.75 21.24 -17.51
N ALA A 311 -13.55 20.00 -17.99
CA ALA A 311 -14.48 18.90 -17.72
C ALA A 311 -14.54 18.57 -16.23
N LEU A 312 -13.39 18.50 -15.54
CA LEU A 312 -13.34 18.19 -14.10
C LEU A 312 -14.06 19.24 -13.25
N VAL A 313 -13.80 20.54 -13.49
CA VAL A 313 -14.42 21.63 -12.73
C VAL A 313 -15.94 21.56 -12.81
N THR A 314 -16.48 21.20 -13.98
CA THR A 314 -17.93 21.05 -14.18
C THR A 314 -18.50 19.83 -13.45
N ALA A 315 -17.68 18.79 -13.22
CA ALA A 315 -18.10 17.57 -12.55
C ALA A 315 -17.99 17.64 -11.01
N ILE A 316 -17.17 18.54 -10.48
CA ILE A 316 -17.03 18.74 -9.03
C ILE A 316 -18.36 19.25 -8.47
N SER A 317 -18.91 18.52 -7.51
CA SER A 317 -20.16 18.89 -6.85
C SER A 317 -20.18 18.44 -5.40
N ILE A 318 -21.12 19.02 -4.64
CA ILE A 318 -21.38 18.67 -3.24
C ILE A 318 -21.59 17.16 -3.02
N ASN A 319 -22.12 16.44 -4.01
CA ASN A 319 -22.44 15.02 -3.92
C ASN A 319 -21.19 14.14 -3.67
N ALA A 320 -20.03 14.53 -4.22
CA ALA A 320 -18.78 13.79 -4.01
C ALA A 320 -18.28 13.87 -2.55
N PHE A 321 -18.72 14.88 -1.79
CA PHE A 321 -18.29 15.16 -0.43
C PHE A 321 -19.38 14.91 0.62
N ARG A 322 -20.52 14.33 0.24
CA ARG A 322 -21.60 14.09 1.19
C ARG A 322 -21.16 13.14 2.32
N PRO A 323 -21.34 13.52 3.61
CA PRO A 323 -21.02 12.63 4.73
C PRO A 323 -21.86 11.34 4.74
N ASP A 324 -23.08 11.40 4.23
CA ASP A 324 -23.94 10.21 4.07
C ASP A 324 -23.68 9.45 2.75
N GLY A 325 -22.71 9.91 1.94
CA GLY A 325 -22.24 9.23 0.73
C GLY A 325 -21.37 8.01 1.04
N ASN A 326 -21.03 7.23 0.01
CA ASN A 326 -20.18 6.05 0.18
C ASN A 326 -19.26 5.87 -1.03
N LEU A 327 -18.21 6.68 -1.09
CA LEU A 327 -17.18 6.57 -2.13
C LEU A 327 -16.55 5.18 -2.04
N ASN A 328 -16.62 4.43 -3.13
CA ASN A 328 -15.93 3.16 -3.24
C ASN A 328 -14.46 3.39 -3.59
N VAL A 329 -13.63 3.55 -2.57
CA VAL A 329 -12.20 3.84 -2.72
C VAL A 329 -11.42 2.72 -3.43
N ARG A 330 -11.98 1.50 -3.51
CA ARG A 330 -11.38 0.36 -4.21
C ARG A 330 -11.47 0.47 -5.73
N GLU A 331 -12.39 1.29 -6.22
CA GLU A 331 -12.58 1.59 -7.65
C GLU A 331 -11.82 2.86 -8.09
N VAL A 332 -11.14 3.53 -7.16
CA VAL A 332 -10.43 4.79 -7.39
C VAL A 332 -8.92 4.51 -7.49
N PRO A 333 -8.35 4.48 -8.70
CA PRO A 333 -6.92 4.24 -8.88
C PRO A 333 -6.11 5.41 -8.29
N ILE A 334 -4.91 5.10 -7.78
CA ILE A 334 -4.00 6.06 -7.14
C ILE A 334 -2.60 5.94 -7.75
N SER A 335 -1.79 6.98 -7.65
CA SER A 335 -0.38 6.96 -8.11
C SER A 335 0.57 6.21 -7.17
N LEU A 336 0.19 6.04 -5.91
CA LEU A 336 0.94 5.24 -4.95
C LEU A 336 0.85 3.75 -5.33
N GLN A 337 2.00 3.12 -5.58
CA GLN A 337 2.11 1.67 -5.70
C GLN A 337 1.97 1.08 -4.29
N LEU A 338 0.97 0.23 -4.05
CA LEU A 338 0.88 -0.50 -2.78
C LEU A 338 1.98 -1.57 -2.71
N PRO A 339 2.29 -2.12 -1.51
CA PRO A 339 3.34 -3.12 -1.36
C PRO A 339 2.91 -4.41 -2.06
N ASP A 340 3.77 -4.95 -2.93
CA ASP A 340 3.55 -6.23 -3.59
C ASP A 340 3.70 -7.43 -2.66
N TRP A 341 3.37 -8.64 -3.10
CA TRP A 341 3.41 -9.82 -2.22
C TRP A 341 4.80 -10.08 -1.62
N ASN A 342 5.89 -9.71 -2.31
CA ASN A 342 7.25 -9.82 -1.74
C ASN A 342 7.43 -8.93 -0.51
N HIS A 343 6.74 -7.79 -0.45
CA HIS A 343 6.75 -6.87 0.70
C HIS A 343 5.73 -7.23 1.78
N TRP A 344 4.79 -8.12 1.50
CA TRP A 344 3.92 -8.71 2.52
C TRP A 344 4.64 -9.81 3.32
N LEU A 345 5.57 -10.52 2.68
CA LEU A 345 6.25 -11.65 3.29
C LEU A 345 7.28 -11.22 4.34
N PRO A 346 7.34 -11.86 5.51
CA PRO A 346 8.35 -11.57 6.52
C PRO A 346 9.74 -11.97 6.01
N ARG A 347 10.74 -11.09 6.18
CA ARG A 347 12.15 -11.44 5.90
C ARG A 347 12.72 -12.38 6.97
N VAL A 348 12.26 -12.23 8.21
CA VAL A 348 12.66 -13.05 9.35
C VAL A 348 11.40 -13.54 10.08
N HIS A 349 11.22 -14.86 10.17
CA HIS A 349 10.09 -15.40 10.93
C HIS A 349 10.21 -15.04 12.42
N PRO A 350 9.11 -14.80 13.15
CA PRO A 350 9.16 -14.50 14.59
C PRO A 350 9.90 -15.55 15.45
N LEU A 351 9.89 -16.82 15.02
CA LEU A 351 10.67 -17.89 15.66
C LEU A 351 12.18 -17.65 15.58
N ASP A 352 12.65 -17.15 14.45
CA ASP A 352 14.06 -16.84 14.19
C ASP A 352 14.47 -15.51 14.82
N ALA A 353 13.54 -14.57 14.92
CA ALA A 353 13.77 -13.27 15.57
C ALA A 353 13.83 -13.37 17.11
N TRP A 354 12.92 -14.12 17.72
CA TRP A 354 12.66 -14.06 19.18
C TRP A 354 12.75 -15.41 19.89
N GLY A 355 12.91 -16.52 19.15
CA GLY A 355 13.08 -17.85 19.71
C GLY A 355 11.95 -18.26 20.65
N THR A 356 12.33 -18.69 21.87
CA THR A 356 11.39 -19.19 22.87
C THR A 356 10.41 -18.12 23.37
N ALA A 357 10.76 -16.84 23.29
CA ALA A 357 9.85 -15.75 23.63
C ALA A 357 8.62 -15.73 22.72
N PHE A 358 8.81 -15.92 21.41
CA PHE A 358 7.70 -16.09 20.47
C PHE A 358 6.93 -17.40 20.72
N GLN A 359 7.63 -18.53 20.82
CA GLN A 359 6.99 -19.86 21.00
C GLN A 359 6.06 -19.92 22.23
N ASN A 360 6.42 -19.22 23.30
CA ASN A 360 5.66 -19.18 24.56
C ASN A 360 4.73 -17.97 24.67
N SER A 361 4.62 -17.14 23.62
CA SER A 361 3.79 -15.94 23.63
C SER A 361 2.31 -16.25 23.38
N GLU A 362 1.42 -15.42 23.93
CA GLU A 362 0.00 -15.42 23.56
C GLU A 362 -0.19 -15.14 22.05
N PHE A 363 0.75 -14.44 21.41
CA PHE A 363 0.71 -14.13 19.99
C PHE A 363 0.80 -15.40 19.11
N ALA A 364 1.76 -16.29 19.41
CA ALA A 364 1.88 -17.58 18.75
C ALA A 364 0.71 -18.52 19.10
N GLU A 365 0.27 -18.51 20.36
CA GLU A 365 -0.86 -19.31 20.83
C GLU A 365 -2.16 -18.97 20.09
N LEU A 366 -2.48 -17.67 19.96
CA LEU A 366 -3.72 -17.20 19.34
C LEU A 366 -3.78 -17.44 17.83
N TYR A 367 -2.65 -17.56 17.14
CA TYR A 367 -2.65 -17.97 15.73
C TYR A 367 -3.15 -19.41 15.56
N GLY A 368 -2.59 -20.34 16.37
CA GLY A 368 -2.96 -21.76 16.53
C GLY A 368 -3.59 -22.47 15.32
N SER A 369 -2.78 -23.24 14.58
CA SER A 369 -3.26 -24.15 13.51
C SER A 369 -4.16 -25.26 14.07
N VAL A 370 -5.23 -25.58 13.34
CA VAL A 370 -6.18 -26.65 13.69
C VAL A 370 -5.66 -28.04 13.27
N ASP A 371 -4.68 -28.09 12.33
CA ASP A 371 -4.22 -29.34 11.68
C ASP A 371 -2.68 -29.47 11.55
N GLY A 372 -1.89 -28.54 12.11
CA GLY A 372 -0.41 -28.58 12.07
C GLY A 372 0.21 -29.02 13.40
N PRO A 373 1.47 -29.53 13.40
CA PRO A 373 2.16 -29.82 14.66
C PRO A 373 2.17 -28.54 15.49
N SER A 374 1.51 -28.57 16.64
CA SER A 374 1.71 -27.54 17.66
C SER A 374 3.21 -27.39 17.83
N TYR A 375 3.79 -26.18 17.67
CA TYR A 375 5.23 -25.93 17.83
C TYR A 375 5.81 -26.84 18.91
N ALA A 376 6.50 -27.89 18.47
CA ALA A 376 6.73 -29.08 19.30
C ALA A 376 7.60 -28.69 20.49
N GLY A 377 7.05 -28.82 21.70
CA GLY A 377 7.74 -28.47 22.94
C GLY A 377 6.91 -27.79 24.03
N ARG A 378 5.58 -27.64 23.88
CA ARG A 378 4.75 -27.08 24.97
C ARG A 378 4.46 -28.12 26.07
N ASN A 379 5.00 -27.88 27.26
CA ASN A 379 4.34 -28.26 28.51
C ASN A 379 3.01 -27.49 28.57
N VAL A 380 1.93 -28.11 28.13
CA VAL A 380 0.58 -27.57 28.32
C VAL A 380 0.35 -27.45 29.82
N ARG A 381 0.39 -26.22 30.35
CA ARG A 381 -0.15 -25.97 31.70
C ARG A 381 -1.63 -26.32 31.63
N ALA A 382 -2.01 -27.42 32.26
CA ALA A 382 -3.40 -27.80 32.48
C ALA A 382 -4.09 -26.66 33.25
N GLY A 383 -4.85 -25.83 32.52
CA GLY A 383 -5.54 -24.68 33.12
C GLY A 383 -5.92 -23.60 32.12
N GLY A 384 -6.84 -23.92 31.20
CA GLY A 384 -7.55 -22.96 30.34
C GLY A 384 -7.31 -23.17 28.85
N SER A 385 -8.23 -23.88 28.17
CA SER A 385 -8.25 -23.99 26.70
C SER A 385 -8.62 -22.63 26.08
N LYS A 386 -7.64 -21.76 25.82
CA LYS A 386 -7.89 -20.56 25.00
C LYS A 386 -8.03 -21.03 23.54
N GLN A 387 -9.22 -20.92 22.97
CA GLN A 387 -9.48 -21.20 21.55
C GLN A 387 -8.62 -20.26 20.67
N SER A 388 -7.93 -20.79 19.66
CA SER A 388 -7.18 -19.97 18.70
C SER A 388 -8.12 -19.14 17.83
N LEU A 389 -7.61 -18.06 17.24
CA LEU A 389 -8.34 -17.24 16.27
C LEU A 389 -8.79 -18.09 15.08
N ARG A 390 -7.91 -18.90 14.52
CA ARG A 390 -8.25 -19.81 13.42
C ARG A 390 -9.34 -20.81 13.82
N GLY A 391 -9.28 -21.37 15.04
CA GLY A 391 -10.31 -22.26 15.58
C GLY A 391 -11.64 -21.55 15.87
N MET A 392 -11.62 -20.26 16.21
CA MET A 392 -12.83 -19.42 16.31
C MET A 392 -13.47 -19.19 14.94
N LEU A 393 -12.65 -18.92 13.92
CA LEU A 393 -13.12 -18.69 12.55
C LEU A 393 -13.66 -19.96 11.88
N ALA A 394 -13.14 -21.14 12.24
CA ALA A 394 -13.65 -22.43 11.77
C ALA A 394 -14.99 -22.85 12.43
N SER A 395 -15.48 -22.11 13.43
CA SER A 395 -16.71 -22.47 14.15
C SER A 395 -17.98 -22.19 13.34
N HIS A 396 -19.04 -22.97 13.61
CA HIS A 396 -20.37 -22.74 13.03
C HIS A 396 -20.99 -21.40 13.45
N ASP A 397 -20.47 -20.80 14.54
CA ASP A 397 -20.92 -19.52 15.08
C ASP A 397 -20.31 -18.29 14.37
N LEU A 398 -19.50 -18.48 13.33
CA LEU A 398 -18.78 -17.38 12.66
C LEU A 398 -19.73 -16.24 12.23
N SER A 399 -20.91 -16.53 11.68
CA SER A 399 -21.89 -15.50 11.29
C SER A 399 -22.39 -14.67 12.48
N ALA A 400 -22.67 -15.33 13.61
CA ALA A 400 -23.06 -14.64 14.84
C ALA A 400 -21.89 -13.83 15.43
N MET A 401 -20.67 -14.34 15.31
CA MET A 401 -19.44 -13.65 15.72
C MET A 401 -19.19 -12.38 14.89
N ILE A 402 -19.44 -12.42 13.59
CA ILE A 402 -19.33 -11.25 12.71
C ILE A 402 -20.43 -10.24 13.04
N SER A 403 -21.69 -10.68 13.06
CA SER A 403 -22.84 -9.79 13.27
C SER A 403 -22.83 -9.07 14.63
N SER A 404 -22.28 -9.73 15.66
CA SER A 404 -22.11 -9.13 16.99
C SER A 404 -20.87 -8.25 17.14
N GLY A 405 -19.96 -8.23 16.16
CA GLY A 405 -18.68 -7.53 16.24
C GLY A 405 -17.61 -8.24 17.08
N ARG A 406 -17.89 -9.43 17.62
CA ARG A 406 -16.92 -10.24 18.39
C ARG A 406 -15.68 -10.61 17.57
N ILE A 407 -15.83 -10.72 16.25
CA ILE A 407 -14.69 -10.98 15.35
C ILE A 407 -13.64 -9.86 15.40
N VAL A 408 -14.06 -8.60 15.50
CA VAL A 408 -13.17 -7.44 15.59
C VAL A 408 -12.34 -7.53 16.87
N ALA A 409 -13.00 -7.82 17.99
CA ALA A 409 -12.34 -8.00 19.28
C ALA A 409 -11.35 -9.19 19.28
N ALA A 410 -11.64 -10.27 18.53
CA ALA A 410 -10.74 -11.41 18.41
C ALA A 410 -9.45 -11.06 17.65
N PHE A 411 -9.56 -10.33 16.53
CA PHE A 411 -8.39 -9.80 15.81
C PHE A 411 -7.62 -8.76 16.64
N ASP A 412 -8.30 -7.85 17.33
CA ASP A 412 -7.67 -6.86 18.20
C ASP A 412 -6.89 -7.52 19.34
N LYS A 413 -7.44 -8.57 19.95
CA LYS A 413 -6.73 -9.37 20.96
C LYS A 413 -5.43 -9.94 20.40
N TRP A 414 -5.47 -10.49 19.19
CA TRP A 414 -4.29 -11.06 18.55
C TRP A 414 -3.24 -10.00 18.18
N ARG A 415 -3.67 -8.84 17.65
CA ARG A 415 -2.80 -7.66 17.44
C ARG A 415 -2.15 -7.21 18.76
N ASN A 416 -2.93 -7.09 19.84
CA ASN A 416 -2.40 -6.66 21.13
C ASN A 416 -1.39 -7.67 21.71
N ALA A 417 -1.59 -8.97 21.47
CA ALA A 417 -0.63 -10.00 21.86
C ALA A 417 0.72 -9.85 21.13
N ARG A 418 0.71 -9.45 19.85
CA ARG A 418 1.91 -9.08 19.09
C ARG A 418 2.61 -7.87 19.71
N THR A 419 1.87 -6.80 20.00
CA THR A 419 2.42 -5.61 20.69
C THR A 419 3.06 -5.99 22.03
N ALA A 420 2.41 -6.86 22.80
CA ALA A 420 2.95 -7.34 24.08
C ALA A 420 4.24 -8.14 23.91
N LEU A 421 4.37 -8.97 22.86
CA LEU A 421 5.62 -9.67 22.53
C LEU A 421 6.75 -8.69 22.19
N LEU A 422 6.47 -7.66 21.38
CA LEU A 422 7.50 -6.75 20.87
C LEU A 422 7.91 -5.68 21.88
N LYS A 423 7.02 -5.31 22.81
CA LYS A 423 7.21 -4.23 23.79
C LYS A 423 8.60 -4.19 24.46
N PRO A 424 9.17 -5.31 24.96
CA PRO A 424 10.49 -5.28 25.61
C PRO A 424 11.65 -4.90 24.68
N TYR A 425 11.45 -4.99 23.36
CA TYR A 425 12.48 -4.80 22.34
C TYR A 425 12.39 -3.46 21.62
N VAL A 426 11.22 -2.81 21.64
CA VAL A 426 10.91 -1.63 20.79
C VAL A 426 10.43 -0.41 21.55
N GLU A 427 10.29 -0.49 22.88
CA GLU A 427 9.89 0.63 23.73
C GLU A 427 10.98 1.02 24.76
N ARG A 428 11.10 2.32 25.06
CA ARG A 428 11.94 2.96 26.11
C ARG A 428 13.42 2.51 26.16
N GLY A 429 14.32 3.44 25.82
CA GLY A 429 15.78 3.24 25.99
C GLY A 429 16.39 2.28 24.97
N VAL A 430 15.65 1.93 23.92
CA VAL A 430 16.09 1.06 22.82
C VAL A 430 17.04 1.80 21.89
N THR A 431 18.18 1.18 21.59
CA THR A 431 19.06 1.59 20.49
C THR A 431 18.67 0.82 19.24
N TRP A 432 18.03 1.50 18.27
CA TRP A 432 17.61 0.88 17.03
C TRP A 432 18.79 0.53 16.11
N THR A 433 18.81 -0.72 15.66
CA THR A 433 19.70 -1.22 14.59
C THR A 433 18.88 -1.68 13.38
N PRO A 434 19.45 -1.73 12.17
CA PRO A 434 18.76 -2.27 10.99
C PRO A 434 18.25 -3.70 11.18
N ASP A 435 19.00 -4.55 11.91
CA ASP A 435 18.60 -5.93 12.24
C ASP A 435 17.36 -5.95 13.16
N LEU A 436 17.34 -5.10 14.20
CA LEU A 436 16.17 -4.99 15.09
C LEU A 436 14.94 -4.48 14.33
N ALA A 437 15.09 -3.46 13.47
CA ALA A 437 14.02 -2.98 12.62
C ALA A 437 13.48 -4.08 11.70
N THR A 438 14.37 -4.85 11.07
CA THR A 438 13.99 -5.98 10.20
C THR A 438 13.21 -7.05 10.97
N LYS A 439 13.65 -7.41 12.18
CA LYS A 439 12.98 -8.41 13.04
C LYS A 439 11.62 -7.93 13.53
N ALA A 440 11.53 -6.70 14.01
CA ALA A 440 10.28 -6.09 14.46
C ALA A 440 9.26 -6.00 13.31
N TYR A 441 9.67 -5.42 12.18
CA TYR A 441 8.81 -5.30 11.00
C TYR A 441 8.44 -6.65 10.39
N SER A 442 9.34 -7.64 10.38
CA SER A 442 8.96 -8.98 9.90
C SER A 442 7.93 -9.66 10.80
N THR A 443 7.88 -9.32 12.09
CA THR A 443 6.84 -9.83 12.99
C THR A 443 5.48 -9.23 12.67
N GLU A 444 5.46 -7.95 12.28
CA GLU A 444 4.29 -7.24 11.76
C GLU A 444 3.76 -7.87 10.47
N LEU A 445 4.66 -8.10 9.52
CA LEU A 445 4.36 -8.73 8.23
C LEU A 445 3.86 -10.17 8.38
N TRP A 446 4.43 -10.94 9.30
CA TRP A 446 3.95 -12.30 9.58
C TRP A 446 2.47 -12.30 10.00
N GLN A 447 2.07 -11.39 10.89
CA GLN A 447 0.65 -11.27 11.26
C GLN A 447 -0.21 -10.92 10.06
N LEU A 448 0.25 -10.03 9.19
CA LEU A 448 -0.48 -9.60 8.00
C LEU A 448 -0.69 -10.76 7.01
N VAL A 449 0.35 -11.56 6.71
CA VAL A 449 0.25 -12.75 5.85
C VAL A 449 -0.72 -13.78 6.44
N LYS A 450 -0.60 -14.05 7.73
CA LYS A 450 -1.50 -14.98 8.43
C LYS A 450 -2.94 -14.47 8.50
N THR A 451 -3.14 -13.15 8.52
CA THR A 451 -4.46 -12.52 8.40
C THR A 451 -5.04 -12.73 7.01
N TRP A 452 -4.25 -12.52 5.95
CA TRP A 452 -4.67 -12.82 4.58
C TRP A 452 -5.04 -14.30 4.41
N GLU A 453 -4.22 -15.22 4.93
CA GLU A 453 -4.47 -16.66 4.92
C GLU A 453 -5.85 -17.01 5.50
N MET A 454 -6.12 -16.59 6.74
CA MET A 454 -7.42 -16.86 7.40
C MET A 454 -8.59 -16.17 6.67
N THR A 455 -8.35 -14.96 6.18
CA THR A 455 -9.37 -14.17 5.48
C THR A 455 -9.83 -14.88 4.19
N GLN A 456 -8.88 -15.44 3.43
CA GLN A 456 -9.17 -16.25 2.25
C GLN A 456 -9.79 -17.61 2.62
N GLU A 457 -9.25 -18.29 3.63
CA GLU A 457 -9.71 -19.62 4.06
C GLU A 457 -11.16 -19.64 4.52
N PHE A 458 -11.60 -18.62 5.27
CA PHE A 458 -12.96 -18.53 5.81
C PHE A 458 -13.87 -17.58 5.03
N GLY A 459 -13.43 -17.09 3.87
CA GLY A 459 -14.21 -16.22 2.98
C GLY A 459 -14.69 -14.93 3.65
N LEU A 460 -13.87 -14.34 4.54
CA LEU A 460 -14.30 -13.23 5.40
C LEU A 460 -14.57 -11.94 4.61
N GLU A 461 -13.89 -11.75 3.48
CA GLU A 461 -13.88 -10.49 2.72
C GLU A 461 -15.24 -10.12 2.16
N GLY A 462 -16.05 -11.11 1.77
CA GLY A 462 -17.39 -10.90 1.21
C GLY A 462 -18.47 -10.68 2.26
N ARG A 463 -18.11 -10.65 3.55
CA ARG A 463 -19.06 -10.70 4.68
C ARG A 463 -19.22 -9.35 5.38
N GLY A 464 -18.71 -8.26 4.81
CA GLY A 464 -18.73 -6.93 5.44
C GLY A 464 -20.12 -6.49 5.89
N ARG A 465 -21.16 -6.77 5.09
CA ARG A 465 -22.56 -6.42 5.40
C ARG A 465 -23.14 -7.15 6.61
N GLU A 466 -22.59 -8.29 7.01
CA GLU A 466 -23.02 -8.96 8.25
C GLU A 466 -22.68 -8.11 9.48
N LEU A 467 -21.52 -7.43 9.48
CA LEU A 467 -21.15 -6.52 10.55
C LEU A 467 -21.82 -5.15 10.36
N PHE A 468 -21.70 -4.56 9.17
CA PHE A 468 -22.01 -3.15 8.94
C PHE A 468 -23.46 -2.87 8.52
N GLY A 469 -24.23 -3.91 8.18
CA GLY A 469 -25.58 -3.80 7.62
C GLY A 469 -25.57 -3.42 6.15
N GLU A 470 -26.76 -3.19 5.57
CA GLU A 470 -26.93 -2.91 4.13
C GLU A 470 -26.22 -1.64 3.65
N SER A 471 -26.03 -0.66 4.55
CA SER A 471 -25.30 0.57 4.27
C SER A 471 -23.79 0.40 4.24
N GLY A 472 -23.27 -0.72 4.75
CA GLY A 472 -21.85 -1.04 4.70
C GLY A 472 -21.40 -1.49 3.33
N GLU A 473 -20.11 -1.34 3.07
CA GLU A 473 -19.49 -1.88 1.87
C GLU A 473 -19.58 -3.42 1.88
N PRO A 474 -19.87 -4.04 0.72
CA PRO A 474 -19.99 -5.49 0.61
C PRO A 474 -18.65 -6.19 0.90
N ARG A 475 -17.54 -5.55 0.56
CA ARG A 475 -16.19 -6.05 0.80
C ARG A 475 -15.53 -5.31 1.95
N SER A 476 -15.08 -6.06 2.94
CA SER A 476 -14.39 -5.48 4.09
C SER A 476 -13.53 -6.51 4.80
N TRP A 477 -12.48 -6.03 5.44
CA TRP A 477 -11.82 -6.71 6.54
C TRP A 477 -12.45 -6.33 7.88
N PHE A 478 -12.20 -7.14 8.90
CA PHE A 478 -12.74 -6.98 10.25
C PHE A 478 -11.68 -6.60 11.29
N ASN A 479 -10.55 -6.05 10.85
CA ASN A 479 -9.41 -5.78 11.70
C ASN A 479 -8.69 -4.50 11.27
N THR A 480 -7.71 -4.09 12.08
CA THR A 480 -6.81 -2.95 11.82
C THR A 480 -5.37 -3.40 11.56
N ILE A 481 -5.17 -4.67 11.19
CA ILE A 481 -3.83 -5.25 11.03
C ILE A 481 -3.04 -4.56 9.91
N PRO A 482 -3.63 -4.19 8.74
CA PRO A 482 -2.93 -3.40 7.73
C PRO A 482 -2.28 -2.14 8.29
N ALA A 483 -3.03 -1.26 8.97
CA ALA A 483 -2.44 -0.07 9.59
C ALA A 483 -1.45 -0.41 10.69
N ALA A 484 -1.70 -1.48 11.46
CA ALA A 484 -0.81 -1.92 12.51
C ALA A 484 0.51 -2.50 11.99
N THR A 485 0.63 -2.79 10.69
CA THR A 485 1.87 -3.22 10.01
C THR A 485 2.78 -2.04 9.65
N ALA A 486 2.27 -0.80 9.69
CA ALA A 486 3.09 0.39 9.42
C ALA A 486 4.34 0.44 10.32
N PRO A 487 5.53 0.80 9.81
CA PRO A 487 6.74 0.91 10.63
C PRO A 487 6.57 1.78 11.88
N ALA A 488 5.81 2.87 11.78
CA ALA A 488 5.49 3.73 12.91
C ALA A 488 4.71 3.03 14.04
N ALA A 489 3.91 2.00 13.73
CA ALA A 489 3.12 1.26 14.72
C ALA A 489 3.98 0.46 15.72
N VAL A 490 5.25 0.21 15.37
CA VAL A 490 6.24 -0.47 16.21
C VAL A 490 7.45 0.43 16.51
N ASN A 491 7.30 1.74 16.33
CA ASN A 491 8.29 2.78 16.63
C ASN A 491 9.61 2.68 15.82
N ILE A 492 9.60 2.07 14.63
CA ILE A 492 10.78 2.04 13.77
C ILE A 492 11.14 3.48 13.37
N PRO A 493 12.38 3.94 13.59
CA PRO A 493 12.75 5.34 13.41
C PRO A 493 12.90 5.70 11.93
N ASN A 494 12.66 6.97 11.62
CA ASN A 494 13.02 7.57 10.34
C ASN A 494 14.55 7.75 10.30
N GLY A 495 15.26 6.97 9.47
CA GLY A 495 16.70 7.11 9.31
C GLY A 495 17.44 5.82 8.93
N PRO A 496 18.77 5.76 9.11
CA PRO A 496 19.60 4.62 8.70
C PRO A 496 19.24 3.29 9.37
N SER A 497 18.70 3.34 10.59
CA SER A 497 18.19 2.14 11.30
C SER A 497 16.72 1.83 10.98
N GLY A 498 16.07 2.62 10.12
CA GLY A 498 14.68 2.46 9.71
C GLY A 498 14.50 1.56 8.49
N MET A 499 13.29 1.52 7.96
CA MET A 499 12.99 0.74 6.76
C MET A 499 13.79 1.26 5.55
N GLY A 500 14.46 0.35 4.83
CA GLY A 500 15.28 0.69 3.67
C GLY A 500 16.44 1.66 3.97
N GLY A 501 16.77 1.90 5.25
CA GLY A 501 17.81 2.82 5.66
C GLY A 501 17.52 4.29 5.39
N SER A 502 16.27 4.69 5.14
CA SER A 502 15.90 6.08 4.87
C SER A 502 14.56 6.48 5.48
N ALA A 503 14.38 7.78 5.74
CA ALA A 503 13.10 8.33 6.16
C ALA A 503 12.04 8.16 5.06
N LEU A 504 12.41 8.43 3.81
CA LEU A 504 11.55 8.26 2.64
C LEU A 504 10.93 6.86 2.55
N THR A 505 11.75 5.80 2.64
CA THR A 505 11.23 4.43 2.54
C THR A 505 10.36 4.08 3.75
N ASN A 506 10.68 4.60 4.93
CA ASN A 506 9.84 4.44 6.13
C ASN A 506 8.47 5.08 5.94
N GLU A 507 8.42 6.33 5.46
CA GLU A 507 7.17 7.04 5.22
C GLU A 507 6.37 6.47 4.05
N TYR A 508 7.04 5.93 3.01
CA TYR A 508 6.37 5.17 1.96
C TYR A 508 5.62 3.96 2.52
N PHE A 509 6.26 3.15 3.38
CA PHE A 509 5.58 2.00 3.97
C PHE A 509 4.47 2.43 4.93
N ASN A 510 4.67 3.48 5.74
CA ASN A 510 3.59 4.04 6.55
C ASN A 510 2.39 4.40 5.67
N ALA A 511 2.58 5.26 4.67
CA ALA A 511 1.52 5.73 3.78
C ALA A 511 0.81 4.57 3.04
N SER A 512 1.57 3.58 2.58
CA SER A 512 1.06 2.43 1.85
C SER A 512 0.18 1.52 2.71
N TRP A 513 0.59 1.24 3.95
CA TRP A 513 -0.18 0.42 4.87
C TRP A 513 -1.45 1.10 5.38
N TYR A 514 -1.40 2.43 5.60
CA TYR A 514 -2.60 3.20 5.91
C TYR A 514 -3.54 3.33 4.72
N ALA A 515 -3.04 3.50 3.49
CA ALA A 515 -3.86 3.45 2.29
C ALA A 515 -4.58 2.10 2.17
N LEU A 516 -3.87 1.00 2.41
CA LEU A 516 -4.46 -0.33 2.43
C LEU A 516 -5.51 -0.50 3.54
N GLN A 517 -5.28 0.04 4.74
CA GLN A 517 -6.28 0.05 5.80
C GLN A 517 -7.58 0.74 5.36
N VAL A 518 -7.47 1.90 4.69
CA VAL A 518 -8.64 2.63 4.19
C VAL A 518 -9.40 1.82 3.13
N LEU A 519 -8.68 1.11 2.24
CA LEU A 519 -9.27 0.26 1.21
C LEU A 519 -10.01 -0.96 1.78
N LEU A 520 -9.39 -1.62 2.77
CA LEU A 520 -9.87 -2.88 3.33
C LEU A 520 -10.89 -2.69 4.44
N ASN A 521 -10.74 -1.67 5.28
CA ASN A 521 -11.65 -1.38 6.39
C ASN A 521 -11.57 0.10 6.79
N SER A 522 -12.33 0.91 6.05
CA SER A 522 -12.52 2.34 6.31
C SER A 522 -13.41 2.66 7.51
N GLY A 523 -14.06 1.65 8.11
CA GLY A 523 -15.01 1.84 9.21
C GLY A 523 -16.48 1.89 8.80
N ASN A 524 -16.82 2.00 7.51
CA ASN A 524 -18.16 1.74 6.98
C ASN A 524 -19.30 2.47 7.74
N HIS A 525 -19.19 3.79 7.92
CA HIS A 525 -20.14 4.59 8.71
C HIS A 525 -20.27 4.11 10.17
N ARG A 526 -19.23 3.51 10.75
CA ARG A 526 -19.20 3.11 12.16
C ARG A 526 -17.90 3.49 12.83
N HIS A 527 -17.29 4.59 12.38
CA HIS A 527 -16.12 5.14 13.04
C HIS A 527 -16.43 5.51 14.48
N ARG A 528 -15.55 5.10 15.39
CA ARG A 528 -15.62 5.43 16.82
C ARG A 528 -14.25 5.90 17.26
N ASP A 529 -14.18 7.09 17.84
CA ASP A 529 -12.94 7.72 18.31
C ASP A 529 -11.83 7.81 17.25
N ARG A 530 -11.00 6.77 17.14
CA ARG A 530 -9.87 6.65 16.19
C ARG A 530 -9.85 5.29 15.48
N SER A 531 -10.97 4.57 15.51
CA SER A 531 -11.07 3.20 15.00
C SER A 531 -12.16 3.08 13.95
N PRO A 532 -11.96 2.24 12.91
CA PRO A 532 -10.75 1.44 12.64
C PRO A 532 -9.60 2.24 11.98
N VAL A 533 -9.83 3.52 11.66
CA VAL A 533 -8.85 4.43 11.06
C VAL A 533 -8.71 5.67 11.94
N ASP A 534 -7.49 6.00 12.35
CA ASP A 534 -7.20 7.32 12.95
C ASP A 534 -7.04 8.33 11.81
N TRP A 535 -8.15 8.95 11.38
CA TRP A 535 -8.17 9.79 10.19
C TRP A 535 -7.22 10.98 10.26
N LEU A 536 -7.04 11.57 11.44
CA LEU A 536 -6.14 12.70 11.61
C LEU A 536 -4.68 12.28 11.51
N TYR A 537 -4.34 11.12 12.07
CA TYR A 537 -3.01 10.53 11.89
C TYR A 537 -2.73 10.21 10.41
N VAL A 538 -3.66 9.54 9.73
CA VAL A 538 -3.52 9.20 8.30
C VAL A 538 -3.31 10.45 7.45
N ILE A 539 -4.10 11.50 7.71
CA ILE A 539 -3.97 12.77 6.98
C ILE A 539 -2.61 13.40 7.26
N GLY A 540 -2.18 13.51 8.52
CA GLY A 540 -0.85 14.03 8.88
C GLY A 540 0.30 13.33 8.14
N GLY A 541 0.18 12.01 7.92
CA GLY A 541 1.15 11.23 7.15
C GLY A 541 1.36 11.71 5.70
N PHE A 542 0.41 12.43 5.09
CA PHE A 542 0.63 13.06 3.78
C PHE A 542 1.67 14.19 3.83
N GLN A 543 1.72 14.96 4.91
CA GLN A 543 2.76 15.98 5.07
C GLN A 543 4.12 15.34 5.33
N ASP A 544 4.15 14.29 6.15
CA ASP A 544 5.39 13.57 6.44
C ASP A 544 5.96 12.96 5.14
N LEU A 545 5.12 12.29 4.34
CA LEU A 545 5.54 11.79 3.04
C LEU A 545 5.97 12.90 2.07
N TYR A 546 5.22 14.02 2.01
CA TYR A 546 5.57 15.16 1.16
C TYR A 546 6.93 15.78 1.53
N ARG A 547 7.31 15.80 2.82
CA ARG A 547 8.64 16.30 3.25
C ARG A 547 9.77 15.46 2.66
N GLU A 548 9.54 14.16 2.49
CA GLU A 548 10.53 13.22 1.96
C GLU A 548 10.53 13.19 0.42
N THR A 549 9.36 13.16 -0.22
CA THR A 549 9.26 12.99 -1.69
C THR A 549 9.30 14.31 -2.46
N ARG A 550 8.92 15.41 -1.80
CA ARG A 550 8.62 16.72 -2.42
C ARG A 550 7.58 16.65 -3.54
N SER A 551 6.83 15.55 -3.61
CA SER A 551 5.79 15.31 -4.61
C SER A 551 4.42 15.47 -3.95
N PRO A 552 3.66 16.53 -4.27
CA PRO A 552 2.35 16.77 -3.71
C PRO A 552 1.32 15.75 -4.24
N GLU A 553 0.47 15.21 -3.36
CA GLU A 553 -0.57 14.22 -3.69
C GLU A 553 -1.99 14.68 -3.28
N PRO A 554 -2.49 15.79 -3.86
CA PRO A 554 -3.78 16.36 -3.47
C PRO A 554 -4.96 15.44 -3.74
N ALA A 555 -4.94 14.64 -4.80
CA ALA A 555 -6.07 13.79 -5.17
C ALA A 555 -6.17 12.56 -4.26
N ARG A 556 -5.04 11.87 -3.95
CA ARG A 556 -5.01 10.81 -2.94
C ARG A 556 -5.41 11.32 -1.55
N LEU A 557 -5.02 12.55 -1.20
CA LEU A 557 -5.48 13.20 0.04
C LEU A 557 -7.00 13.41 0.02
N LEU A 558 -7.57 13.88 -1.10
CA LEU A 558 -9.02 14.06 -1.24
C LEU A 558 -9.80 12.75 -1.12
N VAL A 559 -9.29 11.62 -1.65
CA VAL A 559 -9.89 10.30 -1.42
C VAL A 559 -9.99 10.01 0.08
N THR A 560 -8.90 10.26 0.82
CA THR A 560 -8.85 10.06 2.28
C THR A 560 -9.80 11.00 3.01
N VAL A 561 -9.84 12.29 2.65
CA VAL A 561 -10.73 13.29 3.27
C VAL A 561 -12.20 12.96 3.04
N ILE A 562 -12.58 12.58 1.81
CA ILE A 562 -13.95 12.16 1.50
C ILE A 562 -14.33 10.94 2.34
N LYS A 563 -13.44 9.93 2.41
CA LYS A 563 -13.75 8.71 3.17
C LYS A 563 -13.76 8.95 4.67
N ALA A 564 -12.91 9.85 5.18
CA ALA A 564 -12.94 10.29 6.58
C ALA A 564 -14.29 10.90 6.94
N LEU A 565 -14.76 11.84 6.12
CA LEU A 565 -16.05 12.51 6.28
C LEU A 565 -17.23 11.53 6.23
N GLN A 566 -17.17 10.54 5.35
CA GLN A 566 -18.19 9.52 5.23
C GLN A 566 -18.18 8.54 6.41
N SER A 567 -17.00 8.10 6.81
CA SER A 567 -16.83 7.13 7.90
C SER A 567 -17.29 7.69 9.26
N THR A 568 -17.13 8.99 9.48
CA THR A 568 -17.55 9.69 10.71
C THR A 568 -19.01 10.11 10.73
N ASP A 569 -19.78 9.85 9.66
CA ASP A 569 -21.24 9.91 9.68
C ASP A 569 -21.85 8.52 9.88
N PRO A 570 -22.13 8.13 11.13
CA PRO A 570 -22.80 6.87 11.42
C PRO A 570 -24.29 6.88 11.14
N ARG A 571 -24.81 7.96 10.54
CA ARG A 571 -26.25 8.17 10.29
C ARG A 571 -27.06 8.23 11.60
N ILE A 572 -26.38 8.59 12.68
CA ILE A 572 -26.93 8.83 14.01
C ILE A 572 -26.73 10.31 14.32
N GLY A 573 -27.77 10.95 14.86
CA GLY A 573 -27.73 12.38 15.18
C GLY A 573 -26.81 12.72 16.38
N PRO A 574 -26.40 13.99 16.51
CA PRO A 574 -25.45 14.45 17.52
C PRO A 574 -26.01 14.42 18.95
N GLN A 575 -27.27 14.03 19.16
CA GLN A 575 -27.77 13.76 20.52
C GLN A 575 -27.10 12.54 21.16
N ASP A 576 -26.54 11.62 20.35
CA ASP A 576 -25.69 10.54 20.81
C ASP A 576 -24.24 11.05 20.87
N LEU A 577 -23.70 11.19 22.08
CA LEU A 577 -22.33 11.67 22.30
C LEU A 577 -21.28 10.64 21.88
N THR A 578 -21.66 9.37 21.87
CA THR A 578 -20.75 8.24 21.66
C THR A 578 -20.73 7.75 20.22
N GLN A 579 -21.87 7.88 19.52
CA GLN A 579 -22.06 7.31 18.19
C GLN A 579 -22.72 8.30 17.23
N GLY A 580 -22.95 9.55 17.60
CA GLY A 580 -23.56 10.55 16.72
C GLY A 580 -22.55 11.27 15.84
N TRP A 581 -23.04 11.93 14.80
CA TRP A 581 -22.25 12.86 13.98
C TRP A 581 -21.58 13.96 14.83
N ARG A 582 -20.27 14.15 14.66
CA ARG A 582 -19.44 15.12 15.39
C ARG A 582 -18.54 15.90 14.44
N PRO A 583 -18.87 17.16 14.11
CA PRO A 583 -18.10 17.93 13.12
C PRO A 583 -16.69 18.31 13.58
N ASN A 584 -16.36 18.11 14.87
CA ASN A 584 -15.06 18.41 15.48
C ASN A 584 -14.17 17.16 15.72
N GLN A 585 -14.64 15.96 15.38
CA GLN A 585 -13.91 14.70 15.63
C GLN A 585 -13.32 14.08 14.35
N THR A 586 -13.25 14.84 13.25
CA THR A 586 -12.67 14.42 11.98
C THR A 586 -12.03 15.60 11.27
N VAL A 587 -11.39 15.34 10.12
CA VAL A 587 -10.92 16.40 9.22
C VAL A 587 -12.08 17.27 8.76
N ASP A 588 -11.88 18.58 8.80
CA ASP A 588 -12.88 19.56 8.40
C ASP A 588 -12.42 20.38 7.16
N PRO A 589 -13.32 21.18 6.55
CA PRO A 589 -13.03 21.89 5.31
C PRO A 589 -11.88 22.91 5.37
N THR A 590 -11.39 23.29 6.56
CA THR A 590 -10.29 24.28 6.67
C THR A 590 -9.00 23.79 6.03
N ILE A 591 -8.82 22.47 5.87
CA ILE A 591 -7.67 21.88 5.18
C ILE A 591 -7.42 22.49 3.79
N MET A 592 -8.47 22.86 3.06
CA MET A 592 -8.36 23.42 1.72
C MET A 592 -7.82 24.86 1.68
N VAL A 593 -7.94 25.59 2.79
CA VAL A 593 -7.55 27.00 2.92
C VAL A 593 -6.44 27.21 3.96
N SER A 594 -5.93 26.14 4.55
CA SER A 594 -4.81 26.18 5.47
C SER A 594 -3.51 26.48 4.73
N GLU A 595 -2.73 27.44 5.24
CA GLU A 595 -1.39 27.76 4.74
C GLU A 595 -0.45 26.56 4.83
N GLU A 596 -0.60 25.75 5.87
CA GLU A 596 0.21 24.56 6.12
C GLU A 596 0.01 23.47 5.05
N TRP A 597 -1.20 23.39 4.49
CA TRP A 597 -1.58 22.41 3.47
C TRP A 597 -1.51 22.97 2.05
N ALA A 598 -1.29 24.27 1.90
CA ALA A 598 -1.20 24.92 0.61
C ALA A 598 -0.19 24.27 -0.36
N PRO A 599 1.01 23.80 0.07
CA PRO A 599 1.94 23.12 -0.82
C PRO A 599 1.40 21.82 -1.43
N ILE A 600 0.60 21.04 -0.69
CA ILE A 600 0.01 19.79 -1.19
C ILE A 600 -1.03 20.07 -2.28
N PHE A 601 -1.81 21.14 -2.14
CA PHE A 601 -2.84 21.51 -3.12
C PHE A 601 -2.35 22.39 -4.27
N GLN A 602 -1.05 22.71 -4.33
CA GLN A 602 -0.47 23.56 -5.38
C GLN A 602 -0.70 23.03 -6.81
N PRO A 603 -0.68 21.71 -7.10
CA PRO A 603 -0.91 21.21 -8.46
C PRO A 603 -2.33 21.40 -9.00
N LEU A 604 -3.32 21.69 -8.13
CA LEU A 604 -4.70 21.91 -8.57
C LEU A 604 -4.82 23.25 -9.30
N SER A 605 -5.60 23.29 -10.40
CA SER A 605 -5.97 24.58 -11.00
C SER A 605 -6.75 25.44 -10.00
N ARG A 606 -6.69 26.77 -10.16
CA ARG A 606 -7.37 27.72 -9.27
C ARG A 606 -8.87 27.45 -9.21
N GLU A 607 -9.47 27.17 -10.37
CA GLU A 607 -10.89 26.88 -10.53
C GLU A 607 -11.27 25.55 -9.87
N ALA A 608 -10.45 24.51 -10.02
CA ALA A 608 -10.68 23.22 -9.35
C ALA A 608 -10.54 23.35 -7.84
N LYS A 609 -9.49 24.03 -7.35
CA LYS A 609 -9.30 24.28 -5.92
C LYS A 609 -10.50 25.03 -5.32
N ARG A 610 -10.99 26.07 -6.00
CA ARG A 610 -12.22 26.80 -5.60
C ARG A 610 -13.42 25.86 -5.54
N ALA A 611 -13.70 25.12 -6.63
CA ALA A 611 -14.87 24.24 -6.73
C ALA A 611 -14.87 23.13 -5.66
N ILE A 612 -13.69 22.53 -5.39
CA ILE A 612 -13.50 21.53 -4.34
C ILE A 612 -13.73 22.15 -2.96
N THR A 613 -13.13 23.32 -2.70
CA THR A 613 -13.28 24.03 -1.41
C THR A 613 -14.74 24.36 -1.13
N GLU A 614 -15.44 24.92 -2.12
CA GLU A 614 -16.85 25.28 -2.01
C GLU A 614 -17.73 24.03 -1.81
N SER A 615 -17.50 22.97 -2.57
CA SER A 615 -18.30 21.73 -2.50
C SER A 615 -18.11 20.98 -1.18
N LEU A 616 -16.87 20.88 -0.68
CA LEU A 616 -16.55 20.25 0.61
C LEU A 616 -17.17 21.06 1.76
N LEU A 617 -17.00 22.38 1.77
CA LEU A 617 -17.58 23.24 2.79
C LEU A 617 -19.12 23.18 2.78
N ALA A 618 -19.73 23.21 1.60
CA ALA A 618 -21.19 23.10 1.45
C ALA A 618 -21.70 21.74 1.97
N ALA A 619 -21.05 20.62 1.63
CA ALA A 619 -21.46 19.29 2.10
C ALA A 619 -21.38 19.16 3.64
N TRP A 620 -20.29 19.68 4.22
CA TRP A 620 -20.11 19.72 5.67
C TRP A 620 -21.17 20.61 6.35
N LEU A 621 -21.47 21.79 5.79
CA LEU A 621 -22.51 22.69 6.29
C LEU A 621 -23.91 22.07 6.21
N ASP A 622 -24.25 21.49 5.06
CA ASP A 622 -25.55 20.85 4.85
C ASP A 622 -25.79 19.77 5.89
N LYS A 623 -24.78 18.94 6.19
CA LYS A 623 -24.86 17.94 7.25
C LYS A 623 -25.06 18.56 8.63
N ASN A 624 -24.31 19.62 8.94
CA ASN A 624 -24.42 20.31 10.23
C ASN A 624 -25.75 21.03 10.44
N GLN A 625 -26.41 21.43 9.36
CA GLN A 625 -27.71 22.11 9.39
C GLN A 625 -28.89 21.12 9.46
N GLN A 626 -28.67 19.81 9.28
CA GLN A 626 -29.71 18.79 9.48
C GLN A 626 -30.19 18.71 10.95
N TYR A 627 -29.40 19.20 11.89
CA TYR A 627 -29.70 19.13 13.31
C TYR A 627 -29.81 20.53 13.91
N PRO A 628 -30.81 20.80 14.77
CA PRO A 628 -30.82 22.01 15.58
C PRO A 628 -29.53 22.09 16.41
N VAL A 629 -28.89 23.26 16.45
CA VAL A 629 -27.62 23.49 17.16
C VAL A 629 -27.64 22.98 18.60
N ALA A 630 -28.76 23.15 19.31
CA ALA A 630 -28.93 22.65 20.68
C ALA A 630 -28.71 21.14 20.84
N ARG A 631 -28.93 20.33 19.79
CA ARG A 631 -28.71 18.87 19.84
C ARG A 631 -27.25 18.47 19.88
N TYR A 632 -26.33 19.36 19.56
CA TYR A 632 -24.89 19.10 19.68
C TYR A 632 -24.40 19.15 21.13
N PHE A 633 -25.17 19.76 22.04
CA PHE A 633 -24.78 20.01 23.43
C PHE A 633 -25.64 19.22 24.43
N ARG A 634 -25.06 18.84 25.58
CA ARG A 634 -25.78 18.30 26.74
C ARG A 634 -25.29 18.96 28.04
N VAL A 635 -26.21 19.20 28.98
CA VAL A 635 -25.89 19.78 30.30
C VAL A 635 -25.12 18.78 31.15
N GLY A 636 -24.04 19.21 31.80
CA GLY A 636 -23.40 18.48 32.91
C GLY A 636 -22.38 17.39 32.53
N LEU A 637 -22.02 17.26 31.26
CA LEU A 637 -20.96 16.35 30.80
C LEU A 637 -19.83 17.17 30.16
N SER A 638 -18.62 17.11 30.73
CA SER A 638 -17.43 17.57 30.01
C SER A 638 -17.18 16.60 28.86
N GLU A 639 -17.20 17.08 27.62
CA GLU A 639 -16.74 16.28 26.49
C GLU A 639 -15.28 15.88 26.74
N ASN A 640 -14.97 14.60 26.58
CA ASN A 640 -13.58 14.17 26.36
C ASN A 640 -13.16 14.70 24.99
N SER A 641 -12.84 16.00 24.90
CA SER A 641 -12.36 16.60 23.67
C SER A 641 -10.97 16.05 23.39
N TYR A 642 -10.86 15.20 22.37
CA TYR A 642 -9.55 14.91 21.80
C TYR A 642 -8.94 16.24 21.33
N ALA A 643 -7.79 16.60 21.89
CA ALA A 643 -7.00 17.70 21.38
C ALA A 643 -6.09 17.12 20.27
N PRO A 644 -6.30 17.47 18.99
CA PRO A 644 -5.37 17.06 17.96
C PRO A 644 -3.96 17.59 18.29
N PRO A 645 -2.88 16.93 17.83
CA PRO A 645 -1.54 17.50 17.86
C PRO A 645 -1.59 18.93 17.35
N SER A 646 -0.76 19.83 17.89
CA SER A 646 -0.81 21.25 17.51
C SER A 646 -0.59 21.48 16.01
N SER A 647 0.16 20.59 15.34
CA SER A 647 0.35 20.57 13.88
C SER A 647 -0.90 20.16 13.08
N LEU A 648 -1.90 19.56 13.71
CA LEU A 648 -3.15 19.15 13.08
C LEU A 648 -4.37 19.93 13.59
N GLY A 649 -4.16 20.86 14.52
CA GLY A 649 -5.22 21.72 15.06
C GLY A 649 -5.81 22.72 14.07
N GLY A 650 -5.16 22.92 12.91
CA GLY A 650 -5.66 23.75 11.82
C GLY A 650 -6.64 23.05 10.88
N ILE A 651 -6.86 21.74 11.03
CA ILE A 651 -7.69 20.92 10.12
C ILE A 651 -8.74 20.06 10.84
N SER A 652 -8.91 20.30 12.15
CA SER A 652 -9.85 19.61 13.02
C SER A 652 -10.10 20.47 14.25
N GLY A 653 -11.31 20.43 14.79
CA GLY A 653 -11.62 21.10 16.07
C GLY A 653 -12.89 21.95 16.05
N GLY A 654 -13.58 22.05 14.91
CA GLY A 654 -14.96 22.51 14.86
C GLY A 654 -15.17 24.02 14.77
N ASN A 655 -14.13 24.86 14.77
CA ASN A 655 -14.25 26.32 14.60
C ASN A 655 -14.17 26.77 13.12
N VAL A 656 -14.72 25.98 12.20
CA VAL A 656 -14.63 26.23 10.75
C VAL A 656 -15.12 27.63 10.36
N TRP A 657 -16.09 28.18 11.11
CA TRP A 657 -16.64 29.52 10.85
C TRP A 657 -15.67 30.67 11.12
N GLU A 658 -14.67 30.50 11.99
CA GLU A 658 -13.63 31.51 12.23
C GLU A 658 -12.74 31.71 10.98
N THR A 659 -12.71 30.70 10.09
CA THR A 659 -11.94 30.69 8.85
C THR A 659 -12.71 31.30 7.65
N ALA A 660 -13.90 31.88 7.88
CA ALA A 660 -14.71 32.52 6.84
C ALA A 660 -13.95 33.50 5.91
N PRO A 661 -13.04 34.38 6.41
CA PRO A 661 -12.25 35.27 5.53
C PRO A 661 -11.35 34.51 4.54
N ALA A 662 -10.77 33.38 4.96
CA ALA A 662 -9.91 32.57 4.10
C ALA A 662 -10.73 31.83 3.03
N PHE A 663 -11.94 31.37 3.34
CA PHE A 663 -12.85 30.81 2.34
C PHE A 663 -13.27 31.85 1.30
N MET A 664 -13.56 33.08 1.71
CA MET A 664 -13.81 34.20 0.78
C MET A 664 -12.60 34.47 -0.12
N ALA A 665 -11.40 34.50 0.46
CA ALA A 665 -10.15 34.69 -0.29
C ALA A 665 -9.88 33.55 -1.29
N ALA A 666 -10.32 32.33 -0.96
CA ALA A 666 -10.27 31.16 -1.85
C ALA A 666 -11.36 31.18 -2.96
N GLY A 667 -12.24 32.19 -2.97
CA GLY A 667 -13.27 32.37 -4.00
C GLY A 667 -14.55 31.56 -3.75
N VAL A 668 -14.77 31.06 -2.53
CA VAL A 668 -16.06 30.46 -2.14
C VAL A 668 -17.16 31.51 -2.22
N SER A 669 -18.34 31.10 -2.68
CA SER A 669 -19.48 32.01 -2.84
C SER A 669 -19.84 32.72 -1.52
N PRO A 670 -20.19 34.03 -1.57
CA PRO A 670 -20.60 34.78 -0.38
C PRO A 670 -21.81 34.15 0.34
N ASP A 671 -22.68 33.44 -0.38
CA ASP A 671 -23.84 32.77 0.18
C ASP A 671 -23.45 31.61 1.09
N VAL A 672 -22.52 30.75 0.67
CA VAL A 672 -22.00 29.65 1.49
C VAL A 672 -21.29 30.20 2.72
N VAL A 673 -20.49 31.26 2.57
CA VAL A 673 -19.79 31.89 3.70
C VAL A 673 -20.76 32.53 4.69
N ARG A 674 -21.81 33.21 4.23
CA ARG A 674 -22.86 33.76 5.11
C ARG A 674 -23.59 32.65 5.89
N LYS A 675 -23.89 31.52 5.24
CA LYS A 675 -24.47 30.34 5.92
C LYS A 675 -23.53 29.79 6.99
N LEU A 676 -22.23 29.71 6.71
CA LEU A 676 -21.20 29.28 7.67
C LEU A 676 -21.15 30.20 8.89
N GLN A 677 -21.07 31.51 8.67
CA GLN A 677 -21.00 32.50 9.76
C GLN A 677 -22.26 32.46 10.62
N LYS A 678 -23.44 32.33 10.01
CA LYS A 678 -24.70 32.19 10.75
C LYS A 678 -24.70 30.94 11.62
N TRP A 679 -24.37 29.78 11.04
CA TRP A 679 -24.34 28.53 11.80
C TRP A 679 -23.32 28.59 12.94
N GLY A 680 -22.14 29.16 12.69
CA GLY A 680 -21.11 29.37 13.70
C GLY A 680 -21.55 30.28 14.85
N ALA A 681 -22.20 31.41 14.55
CA ALA A 681 -22.74 32.31 15.56
C ALA A 681 -23.80 31.61 16.44
N ASP A 682 -24.72 30.86 15.81
CA ASP A 682 -25.73 30.08 16.52
C ASP A 682 -25.06 29.00 17.41
N TYR A 683 -24.02 28.32 16.89
CA TYR A 683 -23.23 27.32 17.63
C TYR A 683 -22.49 27.90 18.83
N THR A 684 -21.79 29.03 18.67
CA THR A 684 -21.05 29.69 19.75
C THR A 684 -21.97 30.25 20.84
N ASP A 685 -23.12 30.83 20.47
CA ASP A 685 -24.11 31.32 21.45
C ASP A 685 -24.64 30.17 22.32
N ILE A 686 -25.03 29.05 21.72
CA ILE A 686 -25.47 27.88 22.48
C ILE A 686 -24.33 27.27 23.30
N ALA A 687 -23.13 27.11 22.73
CA ALA A 687 -21.96 26.62 23.47
C ALA A 687 -21.72 27.40 24.77
N THR A 688 -21.77 28.73 24.69
CA THR A 688 -21.59 29.64 25.84
C THR A 688 -22.66 29.41 26.91
N ARG A 689 -23.94 29.22 26.51
CA ARG A 689 -25.05 28.95 27.44
C ARG A 689 -24.91 27.61 28.16
N PHE A 690 -24.23 26.64 27.54
CA PHE A 690 -23.94 25.32 28.12
C PHE A 690 -22.59 25.27 28.85
N GLN A 691 -21.90 26.41 29.06
CA GLN A 691 -20.53 26.50 29.62
C GLN A 691 -19.50 25.66 28.85
N TYR A 692 -19.73 25.44 27.56
CA TYR A 692 -18.80 24.75 26.69
C TYR A 692 -17.66 25.69 26.29
N SER A 693 -16.41 25.27 26.50
CA SER A 693 -15.21 26.01 26.08
C SER A 693 -14.50 25.22 24.97
N PRO A 694 -14.69 25.57 23.68
CA PRO A 694 -13.83 25.05 22.64
C PRO A 694 -12.44 25.68 22.85
N LYS A 695 -11.41 24.86 23.07
CA LYS A 695 -10.05 25.38 23.30
C LYS A 695 -9.54 26.12 22.06
N SER A 696 -9.45 27.45 22.17
CA SER A 696 -8.78 28.34 21.22
C SER A 696 -7.29 27.97 21.07
N SER A 697 -6.80 27.91 19.84
CA SER A 697 -5.38 27.68 19.50
C SER A 697 -4.50 28.93 19.59
N THR A 698 -5.04 30.09 19.98
CA THR A 698 -4.25 31.31 20.14
C THR A 698 -3.97 31.61 21.61
N ARG A 699 -2.81 31.16 22.11
CA ARG A 699 -2.29 31.61 23.40
C ARG A 699 -1.52 32.93 23.22
N THR A 700 -2.23 34.05 23.21
CA THR A 700 -1.62 35.36 23.43
C THR A 700 -1.05 35.40 24.85
N LYS A 701 0.27 35.56 24.98
CA LYS A 701 0.97 35.66 26.27
C LYS A 701 0.47 36.90 27.02
N ARG A 702 -0.41 36.71 28.00
CA ARG A 702 -0.59 37.69 29.09
C ARG A 702 0.51 37.45 30.12
N ALA A 703 1.39 38.44 30.27
CA ALA A 703 2.45 38.44 31.27
C ALA A 703 1.86 38.47 32.68
N VAL A 704 2.38 37.61 33.56
CA VAL A 704 2.21 37.69 35.01
C VAL A 704 3.61 37.88 35.62
N PRO A 705 3.80 38.75 36.63
CA PRO A 705 5.13 39.21 37.03
C PRO A 705 5.89 38.13 37.80
N LYS A 706 7.18 37.96 37.48
CA LYS A 706 8.11 37.13 38.25
C LYS A 706 8.33 37.75 39.64
N LYS A 707 7.99 37.01 40.70
CA LYS A 707 8.52 37.26 42.05
C LYS A 707 9.98 36.81 42.09
N ALA A 708 10.84 37.73 42.53
CA ALA A 708 12.26 37.52 42.74
C ALA A 708 12.51 36.44 43.82
N LYS A 709 13.47 35.56 43.56
CA LYS A 709 14.19 34.82 44.61
C LYS A 709 15.65 35.23 44.53
N GLU A 710 16.12 35.80 45.64
CA GLU A 710 17.50 36.21 45.87
C GLU A 710 18.45 35.01 45.80
N ASN A 711 19.52 35.17 45.03
CA ASN A 711 20.71 34.34 45.10
C ASN A 711 21.57 34.81 46.27
N LYS A 712 21.98 33.89 47.13
CA LYS A 712 23.19 34.05 47.95
C LYS A 712 24.02 32.78 47.88
N ASN A 713 25.33 33.02 47.73
CA ASN A 713 26.46 32.16 47.99
C ASN A 713 26.99 31.33 46.81
N GLU A 714 27.91 31.97 46.09
CA GLU A 714 29.20 31.37 45.74
C GLU A 714 30.23 31.85 46.79
N PRO A 715 31.32 31.10 47.07
CA PRO A 715 32.55 31.48 46.37
C PRO A 715 33.59 30.35 46.11
N GLN A 716 34.43 30.68 45.12
CA GLN A 716 35.88 30.44 45.02
C GLN A 716 36.48 29.17 44.35
N LYS A 717 37.01 29.43 43.14
CA LYS A 717 38.33 29.04 42.57
C LYS A 717 39.19 28.03 43.34
N ALA A 718 39.63 26.96 42.66
CA ALA A 718 40.97 26.77 42.08
C ALA A 718 41.28 25.28 41.85
N GLN A 719 42.01 25.02 40.75
CA GLN A 719 42.49 23.75 40.17
C GLN A 719 41.51 22.93 39.33
#